data_AF-A0A3D2X0J8-F1
#
_entry.id   AF-A0A3D2X0J8-F1
#
_cell.length_a   1.000
_cell.length_b   1.000
_cell.length_c   1.000
_cell.angle_alpha   90.00
_cell.angle_beta   90.00
_cell.angle_gamma   90.00
#
_symmetry.space_group_name_H-M   'P 1'
#
loop_
_entity.id
_entity.type
_entity.pdbx_description
1 polymer ?
#
loop_
_entity_poly.entity_id
_entity_poly.type
_entity_poly.pdbx_seq_one_letter_code
_entity_poly.pdbx_strand_id
1 'polypeptide(L)'
;MKNSKNIVCFIVFFMFYASLLWGQTGRHETFKTNALNYLKQRSNQIRGSGAQQIGFSHRRTNIDNFGFGHSRFQVLYKGIPIFANVIIVHFDKSDNAVRYGGGKIPDMDYNLSVEPDLTAEAAIEIVRNQMDIGAQTNLLDTTLMIWDGKLIDPSLNSINLVWKVEMISSDPPGEWIYFIDAHSGQIVNFFNNIKFALNRKQYDLECCTYWNTSCYPGTFLFGEGGSSSDPDAQGVYENLKIVYDYFDLNHGRDSYDGGGATIISSVHVGDYYGNCGFQNAFWWGTIQQFGYGDGDKYAQVRDVVGHEFTHAVTDYTANLYYGYQPGAMNESFSDLFASLIDDDDWLMGEELNGGAIRSMEDPTLYNQPDHMDDYLNTSSDNGGVHTNSGIPNKAFHYIAKALIEKYGESGADNGWERAGKIYYYALENLLSEYSNFNNLRTAILNAANICYPDNEYIQDAISRSFAAVGIGDCDITLTGTLAQSETWDGFVPVIGDITIPAGKTLTIDPGTSIFFKSNHDYESSGYYSSKTEIIVNGILNVIGSENSMIKFTSIIDDPNLDDWGGIIINSGGSYTFDYVKMYGAYYGIKPNYTSGTISNSHFEQNYIGTYLYHANSSNIHNCEFIDNQYGTAALYSSNLNFQNNSYDSNDYYGIYFNRSTGTFKNNVIENNSIHGFYINNQCDVDMNTWFEYDDEPTINNTIQNNASDGMWIGDGDIDIGTYLNIGTDFRGGFNYFNHGSGYLDIRYRGDDDMKAEANWWKNMAIDWDFGEIDTDPTASS
;
A
#
# COMPACT_ATOMS: atom_id res chain seq x y z
N MET A 1 87.44 9.75 23.90
CA MET A 1 86.68 9.88 22.63
C MET A 1 85.39 9.04 22.54
N LYS A 2 85.01 8.20 23.53
CA LYS A 2 83.72 7.47 23.51
C LYS A 2 82.54 8.17 24.23
N ASN A 3 82.78 9.14 25.12
CA ASN A 3 81.70 9.83 25.85
C ASN A 3 81.12 11.08 25.16
N SER A 4 81.77 11.64 24.14
CA SER A 4 81.23 12.79 23.41
C SER A 4 80.21 12.42 22.32
N LYS A 5 80.23 11.18 21.81
CA LYS A 5 79.29 10.73 20.76
C LYS A 5 77.91 10.35 21.31
N ASN A 6 77.85 9.79 22.52
CA ASN A 6 76.56 9.37 23.12
C ASN A 6 75.75 10.55 23.65
N ILE A 7 76.40 11.60 24.17
CA ILE A 7 75.72 12.83 24.60
C ILE A 7 75.16 13.60 23.39
N VAL A 8 75.88 13.62 22.27
CA VAL A 8 75.40 14.24 21.02
C VAL A 8 74.22 13.46 20.42
N CYS A 9 74.24 12.12 20.42
CA CYS A 9 73.09 11.33 19.96
C CYS A 9 71.84 11.52 20.83
N PHE A 10 71.98 11.59 22.16
CA PHE A 10 70.83 11.78 23.06
C PHE A 10 70.22 13.17 22.92
N ILE A 11 71.05 14.21 22.75
CA ILE A 11 70.56 15.59 22.53
C ILE A 11 69.90 15.72 21.15
N VAL A 12 70.45 15.08 20.10
CA VAL A 12 69.83 15.10 18.76
C VAL A 12 68.51 14.33 18.74
N PHE A 13 68.39 13.19 19.43
CA PHE A 13 67.14 12.43 19.49
C PHE A 13 66.06 13.15 20.31
N PHE A 14 66.43 13.79 21.44
CA PHE A 14 65.51 14.60 22.23
C PHE A 14 65.09 15.88 21.50
N MET A 15 66.00 16.51 20.74
CA MET A 15 65.65 17.64 19.86
C MET A 15 64.78 17.22 18.67
N PHE A 16 64.94 16.01 18.11
CA PHE A 16 64.08 15.49 17.04
C PHE A 16 62.67 15.12 17.53
N TYR A 17 62.56 14.55 18.73
CA TYR A 17 61.27 14.21 19.33
C TYR A 17 60.53 15.46 19.84
N ALA A 18 61.27 16.41 20.42
CA ALA A 18 60.74 17.72 20.78
C ALA A 18 60.34 18.53 19.55
N SER A 19 61.09 18.46 18.43
CA SER A 19 60.71 19.15 17.18
C SER A 19 59.56 18.48 16.43
N LEU A 20 59.35 17.16 16.56
CA LEU A 20 58.15 16.48 16.08
C LEU A 20 56.91 16.86 16.89
N LEU A 21 57.02 16.89 18.23
CA LEU A 21 55.93 17.31 19.12
C LEU A 21 55.62 18.81 18.97
N TRP A 22 56.64 19.67 18.90
CA TRP A 22 56.49 21.10 18.60
C TRP A 22 55.99 21.36 17.17
N GLY A 23 56.37 20.51 16.21
CA GLY A 23 55.92 20.56 14.83
C GLY A 23 54.44 20.18 14.69
N GLN A 24 53.95 19.20 15.44
CA GLN A 24 52.51 18.86 15.48
C GLN A 24 51.70 19.94 16.21
N THR A 25 52.15 20.46 17.36
CA THR A 25 51.46 21.56 18.04
C THR A 25 51.46 22.85 17.22
N GLY A 26 52.56 23.14 16.51
CA GLY A 26 52.66 24.29 15.59
C GLY A 26 51.76 24.17 14.36
N ARG A 27 51.62 22.94 13.82
CA ARG A 27 50.70 22.65 12.72
C ARG A 27 49.22 22.76 13.15
N HIS A 28 48.88 22.34 14.37
CA HIS A 28 47.52 22.47 14.93
C HIS A 28 47.07 23.94 15.11
N GLU A 29 47.95 24.80 15.64
CA GLU A 29 47.66 26.24 15.77
C GLU A 29 47.58 26.96 14.41
N THR A 30 48.39 26.50 13.44
CA THR A 30 48.35 27.00 12.05
C THR A 30 47.00 26.66 11.39
N PHE A 31 46.50 25.43 11.57
CA PHE A 31 45.17 25.04 11.06
C PHE A 31 44.02 25.84 11.68
N LYS A 32 44.05 26.06 12.99
CA LYS A 32 43.04 26.86 13.69
C LYS A 32 43.02 28.30 13.15
N THR A 33 44.19 28.91 13.02
CA THR A 33 44.33 30.29 12.52
C THR A 33 43.91 30.39 11.05
N ASN A 34 44.34 29.45 10.21
CA ASN A 34 43.99 29.41 8.80
C ASN A 34 42.49 29.14 8.59
N ALA A 35 41.87 28.28 9.39
CA ALA A 35 40.43 28.04 9.33
C ALA A 35 39.63 29.27 9.73
N LEU A 36 40.01 29.94 10.82
CA LEU A 36 39.33 31.15 11.26
C LEU A 36 39.49 32.28 10.22
N ASN A 37 40.66 32.41 9.60
CA ASN A 37 40.88 33.36 8.51
C ASN A 37 40.08 32.98 7.26
N TYR A 38 40.01 31.70 6.91
CA TYR A 38 39.21 31.18 5.79
C TYR A 38 37.72 31.50 5.97
N LEU A 39 37.16 31.28 7.17
CA LEU A 39 35.80 31.65 7.53
C LEU A 39 35.59 33.17 7.54
N LYS A 40 36.55 33.95 8.05
CA LYS A 40 36.50 35.43 8.04
C LYS A 40 36.54 36.03 6.63
N GLN A 41 37.31 35.45 5.70
CA GLN A 41 37.43 35.93 4.32
C GLN A 41 36.18 35.63 3.49
N ARG A 42 35.58 34.46 3.70
CA ARG A 42 34.30 34.08 3.06
C ARG A 42 33.09 34.58 3.83
N SER A 43 33.33 35.36 4.86
CA SER A 43 32.30 35.77 5.77
C SER A 43 31.20 36.55 5.07
N ASN A 44 31.48 37.44 4.12
CA ASN A 44 30.42 38.12 3.34
C ASN A 44 29.55 37.18 2.48
N GLN A 45 30.05 36.00 2.09
CA GLN A 45 29.29 34.96 1.38
C GLN A 45 28.53 34.04 2.35
N ILE A 46 29.03 33.92 3.59
CA ILE A 46 28.45 33.10 4.66
C ILE A 46 27.43 33.93 5.48
N ARG A 47 27.54 35.28 5.52
CA ARG A 47 27.02 36.14 6.59
C ARG A 47 25.68 36.86 6.39
N GLY A 48 25.13 36.95 5.19
CA GLY A 48 23.92 37.76 4.95
C GLY A 48 24.02 39.20 5.50
N SER A 49 22.88 39.87 5.68
CA SER A 49 22.80 41.28 6.13
C SER A 49 23.12 41.51 7.63
N GLY A 50 23.23 40.46 8.47
CA GLY A 50 23.48 40.54 9.92
C GLY A 50 24.92 40.22 10.39
N ALA A 51 25.86 40.22 9.45
CA ALA A 51 27.24 39.74 9.52
C ALA A 51 28.09 40.03 10.77
N GLN A 52 27.89 41.13 11.48
CA GLN A 52 28.80 41.57 12.54
C GLN A 52 28.59 40.84 13.88
N GLN A 53 27.41 40.24 14.08
CA GLN A 53 27.03 39.63 15.35
C GLN A 53 27.35 38.12 15.42
N ILE A 54 27.78 37.51 14.30
CA ILE A 54 28.08 36.07 14.21
C ILE A 54 29.57 35.80 14.43
N GLY A 55 29.87 34.96 15.42
CA GLY A 55 31.21 34.54 15.82
C GLY A 55 31.43 33.03 15.64
N PHE A 56 32.68 32.61 15.81
CA PHE A 56 33.09 31.19 15.75
C PHE A 56 34.00 30.87 16.93
N SER A 57 33.64 29.85 17.71
CA SER A 57 34.51 29.30 18.76
C SER A 57 35.10 27.97 18.29
N HIS A 58 36.42 27.83 18.36
CA HIS A 58 37.11 26.60 17.95
C HIS A 58 36.80 25.47 18.94
N ARG A 59 36.32 24.33 18.44
CA ARG A 59 36.05 23.13 19.25
C ARG A 59 37.21 22.14 19.20
N ARG A 60 37.60 21.72 17.99
CA ARG A 60 38.68 20.74 17.81
C ARG A 60 39.29 20.79 16.42
N THR A 61 40.57 20.44 16.35
CA THR A 61 41.27 20.16 15.09
C THR A 61 41.72 18.70 15.10
N ASN A 62 41.51 17.99 13.99
CA ASN A 62 42.00 16.63 13.78
C ASN A 62 42.68 16.53 12.41
N ILE A 63 43.64 15.62 12.28
CA ILE A 63 44.19 15.17 11.00
C ILE A 63 43.75 13.72 10.82
N ASP A 64 43.10 13.41 9.70
CA ASP A 64 42.66 12.04 9.44
C ASP A 64 43.83 11.12 9.05
N ASN A 65 43.54 9.82 8.97
CA ASN A 65 44.53 8.80 8.60
C ASN A 65 45.06 8.93 7.16
N PHE A 66 44.45 9.80 6.34
CA PHE A 66 44.86 10.09 4.97
C PHE A 66 45.70 11.38 4.85
N GLY A 67 45.88 12.10 5.95
CA GLY A 67 46.69 13.32 6.06
C GLY A 67 45.92 14.62 5.80
N PHE A 68 44.59 14.60 5.74
CA PHE A 68 43.76 15.81 5.59
C PHE A 68 43.42 16.42 6.96
N GLY A 69 43.44 17.75 7.04
CA GLY A 69 43.09 18.48 8.26
C GLY A 69 41.60 18.81 8.35
N HIS A 70 41.03 18.77 9.55
CA HIS A 70 39.64 19.13 9.83
C HIS A 70 39.57 19.99 11.09
N SER A 71 39.01 21.19 10.98
CA SER A 71 38.82 22.09 12.13
C SER A 71 37.33 22.39 12.31
N ARG A 72 36.80 22.06 13.48
CA ARG A 72 35.37 22.24 13.84
C ARG A 72 35.20 23.49 14.68
N PHE A 73 34.17 24.28 14.38
CA PHE A 73 33.82 25.52 15.05
C PHE A 73 32.35 25.52 15.47
N GLN A 74 32.10 25.90 16.71
CA GLN A 74 30.77 26.29 17.19
C GLN A 74 30.40 27.65 16.61
N VAL A 75 29.22 27.79 16.04
CA VAL A 75 28.68 29.10 15.63
C VAL A 75 28.12 29.82 16.85
N LEU A 76 28.41 31.12 16.97
CA LEU A 76 27.95 31.99 18.05
C LEU A 76 27.13 33.15 17.49
N TYR A 77 26.08 33.56 18.18
CA TYR A 77 25.36 34.83 17.96
C TYR A 77 25.54 35.73 19.20
N LYS A 78 26.09 36.93 19.01
CA LYS A 78 26.49 37.86 20.09
C LYS A 78 27.33 37.20 21.20
N GLY A 79 28.08 36.14 20.86
CA GLY A 79 28.90 35.37 21.82
C GLY A 79 28.21 34.15 22.43
N ILE A 80 26.89 34.00 22.26
CA ILE A 80 26.09 32.86 22.74
C ILE A 80 26.10 31.74 21.69
N PRO A 81 26.33 30.47 22.07
CA PRO A 81 26.36 29.37 21.11
C PRO A 81 24.97 29.05 20.57
N ILE A 82 24.89 28.81 19.26
CA ILE A 82 23.66 28.35 18.59
C ILE A 82 23.61 26.82 18.67
N PHE A 83 22.53 26.26 19.20
CA PHE A 83 22.35 24.83 19.38
C PHE A 83 22.45 24.08 18.04
N ALA A 84 23.06 22.88 18.08
CA ALA A 84 23.34 22.01 16.93
C ALA A 84 24.11 22.65 15.73
N ASN A 85 24.59 23.89 15.85
CA ASN A 85 25.16 24.64 14.72
C ASN A 85 26.69 24.63 14.74
N VAL A 86 27.27 23.72 13.95
CA VAL A 86 28.73 23.51 13.86
C VAL A 86 29.20 23.61 12.41
N ILE A 87 30.23 24.43 12.17
CA ILE A 87 30.92 24.51 10.89
C ILE A 87 32.22 23.71 10.93
N ILE A 88 32.49 22.95 9.88
CA ILE A 88 33.73 22.18 9.71
C ILE A 88 34.50 22.73 8.51
N VAL A 89 35.75 23.14 8.73
CA VAL A 89 36.69 23.55 7.68
C VAL A 89 37.63 22.39 7.37
N HIS A 90 37.70 22.01 6.10
CA HIS A 90 38.54 20.92 5.60
C HIS A 90 39.79 21.49 4.90
N PHE A 91 40.92 20.86 5.14
CA PHE A 91 42.23 21.21 4.61
C PHE A 91 42.81 20.09 3.76
N ASP A 92 43.50 20.44 2.69
CA ASP A 92 44.31 19.49 1.92
C ASP A 92 45.58 19.06 2.69
N LYS A 93 46.35 18.14 2.09
CA LYS A 93 47.61 17.63 2.66
C LYS A 93 48.73 18.68 2.71
N SER A 94 48.55 19.81 2.03
CA SER A 94 49.46 20.96 2.00
C SER A 94 49.00 22.09 2.93
N ASP A 95 48.05 21.79 3.82
CA ASP A 95 47.50 22.67 4.84
C ASP A 95 46.71 23.88 4.31
N ASN A 96 46.25 23.82 3.05
CA ASN A 96 45.36 24.83 2.49
C ASN A 96 43.91 24.49 2.78
N ALA A 97 43.14 25.45 3.28
CA ALA A 97 41.69 25.28 3.45
C ALA A 97 41.02 25.19 2.08
N VAL A 98 40.39 24.04 1.80
CA VAL A 98 39.83 23.73 0.48
C VAL A 98 38.31 23.92 0.44
N ARG A 99 37.60 23.57 1.52
CA ARG A 99 36.13 23.69 1.62
C ARG A 99 35.68 23.81 3.07
N TYR A 100 34.46 24.28 3.27
CA TYR A 100 33.74 24.14 4.54
C TYR A 100 32.41 23.39 4.32
N GLY A 101 31.88 22.79 5.37
CA GLY A 101 30.59 22.12 5.38
C GLY A 101 30.01 22.04 6.79
N GLY A 102 28.69 21.84 6.88
CA GLY A 102 27.94 21.90 8.15
C GLY A 102 27.69 23.34 8.62
N GLY A 103 26.62 23.52 9.40
CA GLY A 103 26.17 24.80 9.95
C GLY A 103 25.58 25.75 8.90
N LYS A 104 24.45 26.40 9.23
CA LYS A 104 23.88 27.52 8.47
C LYS A 104 23.83 28.74 9.37
N ILE A 105 23.90 29.95 8.83
CA ILE A 105 23.51 31.11 9.63
C ILE A 105 21.98 31.11 9.70
N PRO A 106 21.39 31.17 10.90
CA PRO A 106 19.95 31.29 11.04
C PRO A 106 19.43 32.48 10.25
N ASP A 107 18.34 32.29 9.51
CA ASP A 107 17.58 33.41 8.96
C ASP A 107 16.71 34.00 10.08
N MET A 108 17.34 34.86 10.89
CA MET A 108 16.81 35.34 12.18
C MET A 108 16.70 36.86 12.24
N ASP A 109 15.81 37.36 13.10
CA ASP A 109 15.79 38.78 13.48
C ASP A 109 17.05 39.08 14.32
N TYR A 110 17.96 39.88 13.76
CA TYR A 110 19.21 40.28 14.39
C TYR A 110 19.03 41.29 15.55
N ASN A 111 17.79 41.54 15.98
CA ASN A 111 17.46 42.27 17.21
C ASN A 111 17.19 41.37 18.43
N LEU A 112 17.27 40.04 18.30
CA LEU A 112 17.07 39.11 19.42
C LEU A 112 17.90 39.51 20.64
N SER A 113 17.23 39.62 21.80
CA SER A 113 17.88 39.87 23.09
C SER A 113 18.65 38.63 23.52
N VAL A 114 19.85 38.83 24.07
CA VAL A 114 20.71 37.73 24.58
C VAL A 114 20.96 37.85 26.09
N GLU A 115 20.26 38.79 26.73
CA GLU A 115 20.26 38.96 28.19
C GLU A 115 19.04 38.20 28.74
N PRO A 116 19.23 37.12 29.51
CA PRO A 116 18.12 36.33 30.03
C PRO A 116 17.37 37.06 31.15
N ASP A 117 16.04 37.07 31.12
CA ASP A 117 15.21 37.57 32.23
C ASP A 117 15.00 36.48 33.31
N LEU A 118 15.08 35.21 32.91
CA LEU A 118 14.97 34.03 33.76
C LEU A 118 16.36 33.51 34.17
N THR A 119 16.55 33.16 35.44
CA THR A 119 17.82 32.58 35.91
C THR A 119 17.94 31.09 35.54
N ALA A 120 19.17 30.58 35.51
CA ALA A 120 19.44 29.16 35.29
C ALA A 120 18.75 28.28 36.34
N GLU A 121 18.73 28.70 37.61
CA GLU A 121 18.08 27.96 38.70
C GLU A 121 16.57 27.85 38.50
N ALA A 122 15.92 28.92 38.02
CA ALA A 122 14.50 28.88 37.72
C ALA A 122 14.19 27.97 36.53
N ALA A 123 15.06 27.93 35.52
CA ALA A 123 14.95 26.97 34.41
C ALA A 123 15.08 25.51 34.87
N ILE A 124 16.01 25.22 35.79
CA ILE A 124 16.17 23.89 36.39
C ILE A 124 14.94 23.48 37.19
N GLU A 125 14.34 24.41 37.96
CA GLU A 125 13.11 24.16 38.71
C GLU A 125 11.93 23.83 37.77
N ILE A 126 11.81 24.54 36.65
CA ILE A 126 10.79 24.26 35.62
C ILE A 126 10.93 22.83 35.10
N VAL A 127 12.16 22.38 34.80
CA VAL A 127 12.42 21.00 34.34
C VAL A 127 12.06 19.97 35.40
N ARG A 128 12.42 20.20 36.67
CA ARG A 128 12.04 19.28 37.75
C ARG A 128 10.54 19.16 37.94
N ASN A 129 9.81 20.25 37.76
CA ASN A 129 8.34 20.25 37.87
C ASN A 129 7.65 19.55 36.69
N GLN A 130 8.35 19.28 35.59
CA GLN A 130 7.86 18.40 34.52
C GLN A 130 8.05 16.92 34.81
N MET A 131 8.91 16.57 35.79
CA MET A 131 9.22 15.19 36.15
C MET A 131 8.28 14.71 37.27
N ASP A 132 8.09 13.40 37.37
CA ASP A 132 7.14 12.82 38.32
C ASP A 132 7.50 13.08 39.78
N ILE A 133 6.46 13.21 40.61
CA ILE A 133 6.59 13.44 42.05
C ILE A 133 7.25 12.21 42.69
N GLY A 134 8.54 12.32 42.99
CA GLY A 134 9.35 11.25 43.59
C GLY A 134 10.50 10.76 42.71
N ALA A 135 10.59 11.24 41.46
CA ALA A 135 11.71 10.95 40.58
C ALA A 135 13.06 11.37 41.19
N GLN A 136 14.05 10.49 41.12
CA GLN A 136 15.43 10.82 41.44
C GLN A 136 16.05 11.55 40.26
N THR A 137 16.42 12.82 40.47
CA THR A 137 16.98 13.66 39.41
C THR A 137 18.42 14.06 39.70
N ASN A 138 19.26 14.11 38.67
CA ASN A 138 20.64 14.57 38.74
C ASN A 138 20.95 15.53 37.59
N LEU A 139 21.24 16.78 37.92
CA LEU A 139 21.60 17.80 36.92
C LEU A 139 22.99 17.49 36.33
N LEU A 140 23.09 17.44 35.00
CA LEU A 140 24.35 17.24 34.28
C LEU A 140 24.97 18.56 33.83
N ASP A 141 24.19 19.40 33.16
CA ASP A 141 24.64 20.69 32.63
C ASP A 141 23.49 21.70 32.58
N THR A 142 23.82 22.98 32.58
CA THR A 142 22.87 24.05 32.26
C THR A 142 23.61 25.17 31.54
N THR A 143 23.29 25.33 30.25
CA THR A 143 24.03 26.24 29.37
C THR A 143 23.06 27.17 28.63
N LEU A 144 23.38 28.47 28.59
CA LEU A 144 22.64 29.46 27.80
C LEU A 144 22.99 29.34 26.32
N MET A 145 21.98 29.22 25.45
CA MET A 145 22.16 28.97 24.01
C MET A 145 21.12 29.73 23.17
N ILE A 146 21.34 29.82 21.86
CA ILE A 146 20.30 30.18 20.89
C ILE A 146 19.72 28.90 20.31
N TRP A 147 18.41 28.74 20.42
CA TRP A 147 17.64 27.73 19.71
C TRP A 147 17.25 28.26 18.32
N ASP A 148 17.39 27.43 17.29
CA ASP A 148 16.87 27.67 15.94
C ASP A 148 16.22 26.36 15.47
N GLY A 149 14.88 26.31 15.53
CA GLY A 149 14.09 25.12 15.22
C GLY A 149 14.35 24.59 13.81
N LYS A 150 14.59 25.47 12.83
CA LYS A 150 14.81 25.12 11.42
C LYS A 150 16.10 24.33 11.19
N LEU A 151 17.03 24.35 12.13
CA LEU A 151 18.25 23.53 12.06
C LEU A 151 17.99 22.07 12.45
N ILE A 152 16.90 21.80 13.17
CA ILE A 152 16.50 20.47 13.62
C ILE A 152 15.43 19.92 12.68
N ASP A 153 14.36 20.68 12.46
CA ASP A 153 13.27 20.35 11.53
C ASP A 153 12.87 21.62 10.76
N PRO A 154 12.88 21.61 9.40
CA PRO A 154 12.44 22.74 8.58
C PRO A 154 11.03 23.29 8.90
N SER A 155 10.13 22.47 9.48
CA SER A 155 8.78 22.87 9.90
C SER A 155 8.76 23.80 11.13
N LEU A 156 9.78 23.71 11.99
CA LEU A 156 9.86 24.44 13.25
C LEU A 156 10.35 25.87 13.04
N ASN A 157 9.43 26.83 13.10
CA ASN A 157 9.73 28.25 12.88
C ASN A 157 9.94 29.04 14.19
N SER A 158 10.78 28.54 15.09
CA SER A 158 11.09 29.18 16.38
C SER A 158 12.58 29.51 16.52
N ILE A 159 12.88 30.74 16.99
CA ILE A 159 14.25 31.19 17.31
C ILE A 159 14.21 31.90 18.66
N ASN A 160 14.90 31.35 19.66
CA ASN A 160 14.78 31.78 21.05
C ASN A 160 16.16 31.81 21.74
N LEU A 161 16.32 32.73 22.71
CA LEU A 161 17.35 32.57 23.74
C LEU A 161 16.83 31.55 24.75
N VAL A 162 17.59 30.49 25.00
CA VAL A 162 17.14 29.37 25.84
C VAL A 162 18.19 28.95 26.86
N TRP A 163 17.74 28.49 28.02
CA TRP A 163 18.51 27.63 28.90
C TRP A 163 18.38 26.18 28.41
N LYS A 164 19.49 25.59 27.96
CA LYS A 164 19.59 24.14 27.73
C LYS A 164 19.91 23.47 29.07
N VAL A 165 18.96 22.77 29.64
CA VAL A 165 19.08 22.06 30.92
C VAL A 165 19.22 20.57 30.63
N GLU A 166 20.35 19.98 30.99
CA GLU A 166 20.62 18.55 30.85
C GLU A 166 20.48 17.86 32.22
N MET A 167 19.63 16.85 32.34
CA MET A 167 19.27 16.21 33.60
C MET A 167 19.03 14.72 33.42
N ILE A 168 19.67 13.90 34.26
CA ILE A 168 19.28 12.49 34.40
C ILE A 168 18.06 12.42 35.31
N SER A 169 17.03 11.67 34.89
CA SER A 169 15.90 11.32 35.74
C SER A 169 15.73 9.81 35.83
N SER A 170 15.25 9.32 36.98
CA SER A 170 14.78 7.93 37.12
C SER A 170 13.38 7.73 36.59
N ASP A 171 12.58 8.80 36.48
CA ASP A 171 11.21 8.76 35.98
C ASP A 171 10.82 10.12 35.37
N PRO A 172 10.47 10.19 34.07
CA PRO A 172 10.74 9.14 33.09
C PRO A 172 12.27 8.88 32.98
N PRO A 173 12.72 7.62 32.85
CA PRO A 173 14.14 7.29 32.81
C PRO A 173 14.77 7.97 31.59
N GLY A 174 15.86 8.72 31.78
CA GLY A 174 16.34 9.61 30.72
C GLY A 174 17.61 10.36 31.05
N GLU A 175 18.35 10.74 30.02
CA GLU A 175 19.22 11.91 30.04
C GLU A 175 18.48 13.03 29.28
N TRP A 176 17.63 13.74 29.99
CA TRP A 176 16.76 14.74 29.41
C TRP A 176 17.51 16.04 29.11
N ILE A 177 17.28 16.60 27.93
CA ILE A 177 17.78 17.90 27.48
C ILE A 177 16.58 18.79 27.21
N TYR A 178 16.27 19.71 28.11
CA TYR A 178 15.20 20.70 27.93
C TYR A 178 15.74 22.03 27.42
N PHE A 179 14.99 22.71 26.56
CA PHE A 179 15.26 24.08 26.11
C PHE A 179 14.18 25.00 26.67
N ILE A 180 14.52 25.77 27.69
CA ILE A 180 13.60 26.69 28.36
C ILE A 180 13.83 28.10 27.82
N ASP A 181 12.81 28.75 27.29
CA ASP A 181 12.87 30.14 26.87
C ASP A 181 13.34 31.03 28.03
N ALA A 182 14.46 31.71 27.81
CA ALA A 182 15.19 32.42 28.86
C ALA A 182 14.53 33.75 29.26
N HIS A 183 13.39 34.10 28.67
CA HIS A 183 12.59 35.27 29.02
C HIS A 183 11.28 34.89 29.69
N SER A 184 10.55 33.93 29.11
CA SER A 184 9.20 33.54 29.51
C SER A 184 9.14 32.32 30.43
N GLY A 185 10.18 31.47 30.42
CA GLY A 185 10.15 30.17 31.10
C GLY A 185 9.34 29.09 30.37
N GLN A 186 8.85 29.35 29.16
CA GLN A 186 8.18 28.33 28.36
C GLN A 186 9.17 27.26 27.90
N ILE A 187 8.74 26.00 27.88
CA ILE A 187 9.52 24.91 27.29
C ILE A 187 9.42 25.06 25.77
N VAL A 188 10.54 25.37 25.13
CA VAL A 188 10.64 25.54 23.66
C VAL A 188 10.75 24.18 22.98
N ASN A 189 11.52 23.26 23.56
CA ASN A 189 11.67 21.88 23.10
C ASN A 189 12.33 21.02 24.20
N PHE A 190 12.32 19.70 24.05
CA PHE A 190 13.11 18.79 24.89
C PHE A 190 13.47 17.50 24.14
N PHE A 191 14.54 16.82 24.57
CA PHE A 191 14.98 15.53 24.02
C PHE A 191 15.39 14.59 25.14
N ASN A 192 15.29 13.28 24.92
CA ASN A 192 15.98 12.30 25.74
C ASN A 192 17.28 11.85 25.00
N ASN A 193 18.44 12.09 25.62
CA ASN A 193 19.76 11.77 25.07
C ASN A 193 20.19 10.33 25.40
N ILE A 194 19.48 9.66 26.32
CA ILE A 194 19.51 8.20 26.40
C ILE A 194 18.42 7.69 25.46
N LYS A 195 18.83 6.85 24.49
CA LYS A 195 17.88 6.02 23.75
C LYS A 195 17.29 5.00 24.73
N PHE A 196 16.13 5.28 25.31
CA PHE A 196 15.23 4.24 25.81
C PHE A 196 14.36 3.86 24.61
N ALA A 197 14.25 2.63 24.10
CA ALA A 197 14.00 1.35 24.74
C ALA A 197 12.68 1.39 25.51
N LEU A 198 11.59 1.10 24.80
CA LEU A 198 10.32 0.55 25.29
C LEU A 198 10.32 0.24 26.80
N ASN A 199 9.39 0.87 27.53
CA ASN A 199 9.21 0.64 28.96
C ASN A 199 7.76 0.28 29.27
N ARG A 200 7.49 -1.00 29.55
CA ARG A 200 6.16 -1.52 29.88
C ARG A 200 6.03 -1.84 31.36
N LYS A 201 4.83 -1.64 31.93
CA LYS A 201 4.44 -2.12 33.26
C LYS A 201 3.10 -2.85 33.18
N GLN A 202 3.09 -4.10 33.63
CA GLN A 202 1.94 -4.99 33.60
C GLN A 202 1.31 -5.16 34.97
N TYR A 203 -0.02 -5.10 35.01
CA TYR A 203 -0.81 -5.21 36.23
C TYR A 203 -1.98 -6.19 36.05
N ASP A 204 -2.47 -6.71 37.16
CA ASP A 204 -3.69 -7.50 37.27
C ASP A 204 -4.76 -6.66 37.99
N LEU A 205 -5.91 -6.44 37.34
CA LEU A 205 -7.01 -5.69 37.93
C LEU A 205 -7.91 -6.54 38.86
N GLU A 206 -7.62 -7.83 38.96
CA GLU A 206 -8.29 -8.82 39.81
C GLU A 206 -9.82 -8.82 39.63
N CYS A 207 -10.25 -8.65 38.37
CA CYS A 207 -11.66 -8.57 37.97
C CYS A 207 -12.44 -7.43 38.63
N CYS A 208 -11.74 -6.35 39.03
CA CYS A 208 -12.42 -5.13 39.43
C CYS A 208 -13.16 -4.48 38.25
N THR A 209 -14.33 -3.91 38.52
CA THR A 209 -15.20 -3.27 37.54
C THR A 209 -14.48 -2.18 36.73
N TYR A 210 -14.58 -2.23 35.39
CA TYR A 210 -13.87 -1.34 34.45
C TYR A 210 -14.01 0.17 34.72
N TRP A 211 -15.11 0.64 35.34
CA TRP A 211 -15.35 2.07 35.60
C TRP A 211 -14.78 2.57 36.94
N ASN A 212 -14.24 1.68 37.78
CA ASN A 212 -13.80 2.03 39.13
C ASN A 212 -12.32 2.45 39.14
N THR A 213 -12.06 3.76 39.02
CA THR A 213 -10.70 4.33 39.03
C THR A 213 -9.88 4.00 40.28
N SER A 214 -10.50 3.67 41.41
CA SER A 214 -9.75 3.32 42.63
C SER A 214 -9.06 1.96 42.58
N CYS A 215 -9.43 1.11 41.61
CA CYS A 215 -8.77 -0.16 41.37
C CYS A 215 -7.52 -0.06 40.49
N TYR A 216 -7.39 1.00 39.70
CA TYR A 216 -6.28 1.15 38.76
C TYR A 216 -5.01 1.64 39.48
N PRO A 217 -3.81 1.15 39.10
CA PRO A 217 -3.56 0.22 38.00
C PRO A 217 -3.80 -1.27 38.34
N GLY A 218 -4.07 -1.60 39.60
CA GLY A 218 -4.21 -2.98 40.09
C GLY A 218 -2.95 -3.49 40.79
N THR A 219 -2.81 -4.79 40.89
CA THR A 219 -1.65 -5.45 41.48
C THR A 219 -0.54 -5.54 40.43
N PHE A 220 0.64 -5.00 40.75
CA PHE A 220 1.79 -5.07 39.84
C PHE A 220 2.26 -6.53 39.65
N LEU A 221 2.35 -6.94 38.38
CA LEU A 221 2.86 -8.27 38.00
C LEU A 221 4.36 -8.21 37.68
N PHE A 222 4.72 -7.44 36.64
CA PHE A 222 6.09 -7.29 36.17
C PHE A 222 6.25 -6.03 35.30
N GLY A 223 7.50 -5.65 35.02
CA GLY A 223 7.83 -4.55 34.12
C GLY A 223 8.78 -4.99 33.01
N GLU A 224 9.31 -4.03 32.26
CA GLU A 224 10.24 -4.26 31.15
C GLU A 224 11.36 -5.26 31.50
N GLY A 225 11.54 -6.27 30.64
CA GLY A 225 12.47 -7.39 30.83
C GLY A 225 11.95 -8.53 31.71
N GLY A 226 10.74 -8.43 32.27
CA GLY A 226 10.06 -9.48 33.02
C GLY A 226 9.22 -10.43 32.15
N SER A 227 8.53 -11.36 32.80
CA SER A 227 7.57 -12.27 32.17
C SER A 227 6.53 -12.75 33.18
N SER A 228 5.40 -13.28 32.70
CA SER A 228 4.35 -13.91 33.52
C SER A 228 3.97 -15.28 32.97
N SER A 229 3.36 -16.12 33.83
CA SER A 229 2.69 -17.35 33.40
C SER A 229 1.21 -17.14 33.07
N ASP A 230 0.67 -15.97 33.41
CA ASP A 230 -0.66 -15.55 32.98
C ASP A 230 -0.61 -15.21 31.48
N PRO A 231 -1.39 -15.92 30.64
CA PRO A 231 -1.37 -15.72 29.20
C PRO A 231 -1.81 -14.32 28.77
N ASP A 232 -2.71 -13.66 29.48
CA ASP A 232 -3.19 -12.34 29.10
C ASP A 232 -2.10 -11.29 29.38
N ALA A 233 -1.52 -11.31 30.59
CA ALA A 233 -0.42 -10.41 30.93
C ALA A 233 0.82 -10.62 30.05
N GLN A 234 1.10 -11.87 29.65
CA GLN A 234 2.21 -12.18 28.75
C GLN A 234 1.90 -11.76 27.30
N GLY A 235 0.69 -12.02 26.81
CA GLY A 235 0.26 -11.70 25.46
C GLY A 235 0.29 -10.20 25.19
N VAL A 236 -0.30 -9.39 26.07
CA VAL A 236 -0.30 -7.93 25.90
C VAL A 236 1.12 -7.37 25.96
N TYR A 237 1.95 -7.92 26.84
CA TYR A 237 3.35 -7.54 26.92
C TYR A 237 4.06 -7.80 25.58
N GLU A 238 3.94 -9.00 25.01
CA GLU A 238 4.56 -9.34 23.73
C GLU A 238 4.05 -8.49 22.57
N ASN A 239 2.73 -8.32 22.44
CA ASN A 239 2.13 -7.53 21.36
C ASN A 239 2.50 -6.05 21.45
N LEU A 240 2.56 -5.46 22.65
CA LEU A 240 3.00 -4.06 22.83
C LEU A 240 4.45 -3.83 22.34
N LYS A 241 5.32 -4.86 22.29
CA LYS A 241 6.64 -4.73 21.66
C LYS A 241 6.51 -4.45 20.18
N ILE A 242 5.69 -5.25 19.50
CA ILE A 242 5.49 -5.19 18.05
C ILE A 242 4.88 -3.84 17.68
N VAL A 243 3.82 -3.45 18.40
CA VAL A 243 3.15 -2.16 18.21
C VAL A 243 4.10 -0.99 18.43
N TYR A 244 4.87 -0.98 19.52
CA TYR A 244 5.87 0.07 19.77
C TYR A 244 6.92 0.12 18.65
N ASP A 245 7.44 -1.03 18.23
CA ASP A 245 8.45 -1.10 17.17
C ASP A 245 7.94 -0.54 15.86
N TYR A 246 6.69 -0.81 15.50
CA TYR A 246 6.07 -0.25 14.31
C TYR A 246 6.10 1.29 14.34
N PHE A 247 5.60 1.92 15.41
CA PHE A 247 5.58 3.38 15.52
C PHE A 247 6.99 4.00 15.57
N ASP A 248 7.94 3.36 16.27
CA ASP A 248 9.34 3.84 16.34
C ASP A 248 10.04 3.71 14.98
N LEU A 249 9.94 2.55 14.33
CA LEU A 249 10.67 2.27 13.09
C LEU A 249 10.07 2.95 11.86
N ASN A 250 8.74 2.99 11.75
CA ASN A 250 8.06 3.50 10.56
C ASN A 250 7.79 5.01 10.65
N HIS A 251 7.66 5.54 11.87
CA HIS A 251 7.26 6.93 12.09
C HIS A 251 8.23 7.73 12.96
N GLY A 252 9.24 7.08 13.57
CA GLY A 252 10.16 7.75 14.49
C GLY A 252 9.48 8.19 15.79
N ARG A 253 8.36 7.57 16.16
CA ARG A 253 7.56 7.94 17.34
C ARG A 253 7.95 7.09 18.54
N ASP A 254 8.50 7.73 19.57
CA ASP A 254 8.85 7.06 20.82
C ASP A 254 7.62 6.94 21.75
N SER A 255 7.01 5.75 21.80
CA SER A 255 5.78 5.45 22.55
C SER A 255 4.54 6.25 22.09
N TYR A 256 3.42 6.12 22.80
CA TYR A 256 2.14 6.70 22.38
C TYR A 256 2.12 8.23 22.48
N ASP A 257 2.98 8.86 23.29
CA ASP A 257 3.07 10.33 23.45
C ASP A 257 4.18 10.97 22.59
N GLY A 258 4.99 10.16 21.90
CA GLY A 258 6.18 10.61 21.18
C GLY A 258 7.35 11.03 22.08
N GLY A 259 7.21 10.87 23.41
CA GLY A 259 8.16 11.26 24.43
C GLY A 259 8.68 10.09 25.27
N GLY A 260 8.40 8.84 24.88
CA GLY A 260 8.85 7.66 25.59
C GLY A 260 8.02 7.36 26.84
N ALA A 261 6.73 7.69 26.85
CA ALA A 261 5.83 7.35 27.95
C ALA A 261 5.89 5.86 28.32
N THR A 262 5.83 5.60 29.63
CA THR A 262 5.69 4.23 30.14
C THR A 262 4.34 3.67 29.72
N ILE A 263 4.34 2.50 29.10
CA ILE A 263 3.12 1.81 28.68
C ILE A 263 2.61 1.01 29.87
N ILE A 264 1.48 1.45 30.44
CA ILE A 264 0.84 0.82 31.59
C ILE A 264 -0.40 0.07 31.11
N SER A 265 -0.43 -1.25 31.32
CA SER A 265 -1.58 -2.08 30.96
C SER A 265 -2.03 -2.97 32.13
N SER A 266 -3.35 -3.12 32.25
CA SER A 266 -3.99 -4.02 33.21
C SER A 266 -4.78 -5.09 32.48
N VAL A 267 -4.54 -6.35 32.85
CA VAL A 267 -5.36 -7.49 32.41
C VAL A 267 -6.39 -7.85 33.47
N HIS A 268 -7.27 -8.81 33.16
CA HIS A 268 -8.33 -9.25 34.07
C HIS A 268 -9.27 -8.12 34.48
N VAL A 269 -9.61 -7.24 33.53
CA VAL A 269 -10.62 -6.21 33.77
C VAL A 269 -11.99 -6.87 34.00
N GLY A 270 -12.68 -6.45 35.07
CA GLY A 270 -13.99 -6.97 35.43
C GLY A 270 -15.15 -6.26 34.74
N ASP A 271 -16.24 -6.99 34.54
CA ASP A 271 -17.49 -6.47 34.01
C ASP A 271 -18.14 -5.43 34.96
N TYR A 272 -19.33 -4.95 34.63
CA TYR A 272 -20.06 -3.98 35.46
C TYR A 272 -20.32 -4.46 36.90
N TYR A 273 -20.36 -5.77 37.14
CA TYR A 273 -20.66 -6.40 38.42
C TYR A 273 -19.40 -6.89 39.18
N GLY A 274 -18.21 -6.73 38.59
CA GLY A 274 -16.95 -7.16 39.16
C GLY A 274 -16.70 -8.67 38.99
N ASN A 275 -17.26 -9.25 37.93
CA ASN A 275 -16.91 -10.62 37.51
C ASN A 275 -15.83 -10.57 36.43
N CYS A 276 -14.96 -11.57 36.43
CA CYS A 276 -14.07 -11.83 35.29
C CYS A 276 -14.90 -12.18 34.05
N GLY A 277 -14.36 -11.93 32.85
CA GLY A 277 -15.07 -12.17 31.60
C GLY A 277 -15.64 -10.90 30.94
N PHE A 278 -15.05 -9.73 31.20
CA PHE A 278 -15.40 -8.51 30.48
C PHE A 278 -15.06 -8.68 28.99
N GLN A 279 -16.06 -8.48 28.11
CA GLN A 279 -15.93 -8.67 26.67
C GLN A 279 -15.51 -7.37 25.97
N ASN A 280 -14.39 -6.78 26.40
CA ASN A 280 -13.80 -5.63 25.72
C ASN A 280 -12.34 -5.39 26.11
N ALA A 281 -11.65 -4.61 25.27
CA ALA A 281 -10.43 -3.88 25.61
C ALA A 281 -10.69 -2.37 25.47
N PHE A 282 -9.79 -1.55 26.02
CA PHE A 282 -9.85 -0.10 25.87
C PHE A 282 -8.54 0.60 26.24
N TRP A 283 -8.28 1.76 25.61
CA TRP A 283 -7.45 2.83 26.16
C TRP A 283 -8.28 3.80 27.03
N TRP A 284 -7.77 4.12 28.23
CA TRP A 284 -8.38 5.14 29.10
C TRP A 284 -7.46 6.36 29.27
N GLY A 285 -7.61 7.35 28.39
CA GLY A 285 -6.78 8.56 28.37
C GLY A 285 -6.77 9.40 29.66
N THR A 286 -7.84 9.38 30.48
CA THR A 286 -7.88 10.15 31.74
C THR A 286 -6.87 9.67 32.78
N ILE A 287 -6.60 8.37 32.82
CA ILE A 287 -5.63 7.75 33.75
C ILE A 287 -4.41 7.19 33.02
N GLN A 288 -4.33 7.38 31.70
CA GLN A 288 -3.23 6.96 30.82
C GLN A 288 -2.92 5.46 30.92
N GLN A 289 -3.95 4.62 30.76
CA GLN A 289 -3.83 3.19 30.99
C GLN A 289 -4.66 2.36 30.02
N PHE A 290 -4.08 1.24 29.56
CA PHE A 290 -4.75 0.22 28.75
C PHE A 290 -5.41 -0.82 29.65
N GLY A 291 -6.61 -1.26 29.29
CA GLY A 291 -7.36 -2.31 29.99
C GLY A 291 -7.78 -3.43 29.05
N TYR A 292 -7.58 -4.68 29.47
CA TYR A 292 -7.96 -5.88 28.71
C TYR A 292 -8.80 -6.81 29.58
N GLY A 293 -10.01 -7.13 29.13
CA GLY A 293 -10.90 -8.08 29.79
C GLY A 293 -10.66 -9.53 29.37
N ASP A 294 -11.12 -10.48 30.20
CA ASP A 294 -10.95 -11.93 29.96
C ASP A 294 -12.17 -12.59 29.32
N GLY A 295 -13.10 -11.80 28.77
CA GLY A 295 -14.27 -12.34 28.08
C GLY A 295 -13.92 -13.08 26.79
N ASP A 296 -12.75 -12.75 26.24
CA ASP A 296 -12.07 -13.38 25.12
C ASP A 296 -10.56 -13.08 25.27
N LYS A 297 -9.73 -13.47 24.30
CA LYS A 297 -8.28 -13.28 24.32
C LYS A 297 -7.83 -11.89 23.83
N TYR A 298 -8.53 -10.82 24.23
CA TYR A 298 -8.26 -9.44 23.77
C TYR A 298 -6.81 -8.99 24.03
N ALA A 299 -6.19 -9.46 25.11
CA ALA A 299 -4.80 -9.16 25.44
C ALA A 299 -3.79 -9.86 24.51
N GLN A 300 -4.19 -10.95 23.85
CA GLN A 300 -3.31 -11.82 23.08
C GLN A 300 -3.38 -11.58 21.57
N VAL A 301 -4.36 -10.81 21.10
CA VAL A 301 -4.63 -10.55 19.69
C VAL A 301 -3.95 -9.23 19.27
N ARG A 302 -3.13 -9.28 18.22
CA ARG A 302 -2.15 -8.22 17.90
C ARG A 302 -2.82 -6.95 17.40
N ASP A 303 -3.73 -7.07 16.44
CA ASP A 303 -4.48 -5.96 15.88
C ASP A 303 -5.37 -5.27 16.95
N VAL A 304 -5.97 -6.01 17.89
CA VAL A 304 -6.67 -5.46 19.06
C VAL A 304 -5.72 -4.62 19.92
N VAL A 305 -4.53 -5.12 20.25
CA VAL A 305 -3.55 -4.34 21.03
C VAL A 305 -3.05 -3.12 20.24
N GLY A 306 -2.85 -3.24 18.93
CA GLY A 306 -2.49 -2.13 18.04
C GLY A 306 -3.57 -1.06 17.94
N HIS A 307 -4.84 -1.47 17.87
CA HIS A 307 -6.02 -0.61 17.86
C HIS A 307 -6.08 0.21 19.16
N GLU A 308 -5.98 -0.44 20.32
CA GLU A 308 -6.02 0.27 21.60
C GLU A 308 -4.83 1.23 21.76
N PHE A 309 -3.63 0.84 21.36
CA PHE A 309 -2.45 1.71 21.41
C PHE A 309 -2.62 2.95 20.53
N THR A 310 -3.31 2.80 19.40
CA THR A 310 -3.52 3.90 18.46
C THR A 310 -4.53 4.93 18.96
N HIS A 311 -5.50 4.54 19.80
CA HIS A 311 -6.30 5.53 20.54
C HIS A 311 -5.42 6.43 21.39
N ALA A 312 -4.40 5.88 22.07
CA ALA A 312 -3.46 6.67 22.85
C ALA A 312 -2.60 7.60 21.95
N VAL A 313 -2.17 7.14 20.77
CA VAL A 313 -1.50 7.99 19.78
C VAL A 313 -2.41 9.14 19.34
N THR A 314 -3.69 8.86 19.09
CA THR A 314 -4.69 9.86 18.70
C THR A 314 -4.88 10.93 19.78
N ASP A 315 -4.98 10.55 21.05
CA ASP A 315 -5.09 11.48 22.19
C ASP A 315 -3.92 12.48 22.27
N TYR A 316 -2.70 12.02 21.95
CA TYR A 316 -1.48 12.83 22.00
C TYR A 316 -1.11 13.51 20.67
N THR A 317 -2.02 13.46 19.69
CA THR A 317 -1.85 14.10 18.39
C THR A 317 -3.07 14.95 18.03
N ALA A 318 -3.97 14.46 17.19
CA ALA A 318 -5.17 15.17 16.74
C ALA A 318 -6.20 15.38 17.85
N ASN A 319 -6.16 14.55 18.90
CA ASN A 319 -7.11 14.52 20.01
C ASN A 319 -8.56 14.46 19.51
N LEU A 320 -8.84 13.57 18.55
CA LEU A 320 -10.15 13.47 17.89
C LEU A 320 -11.27 13.22 18.91
N TYR A 321 -12.25 14.11 18.94
CA TYR A 321 -13.40 14.02 19.85
C TYR A 321 -14.12 12.68 19.65
N TYR A 322 -14.30 11.92 20.73
CA TYR A 322 -14.89 10.58 20.65
C TYR A 322 -16.42 10.60 20.54
N GLY A 323 -16.90 11.15 19.42
CA GLY A 323 -18.29 11.16 19.02
C GLY A 323 -18.52 11.64 17.59
N TYR A 324 -19.59 11.15 16.96
CA TYR A 324 -19.97 11.42 15.56
C TYR A 324 -18.80 11.14 14.60
N GLN A 325 -18.62 11.94 13.54
CA GLN A 325 -17.54 11.75 12.55
C GLN A 325 -16.12 11.81 13.14
N PRO A 326 -15.76 12.75 14.04
CA PRO A 326 -14.43 12.72 14.66
C PRO A 326 -14.18 11.42 15.45
N GLY A 327 -15.21 10.89 16.13
CA GLY A 327 -15.10 9.61 16.83
C GLY A 327 -14.99 8.41 15.88
N ALA A 328 -15.75 8.42 14.78
CA ALA A 328 -15.61 7.41 13.73
C ALA A 328 -14.24 7.47 13.03
N MET A 329 -13.64 8.66 12.93
CA MET A 329 -12.25 8.80 12.49
C MET A 329 -11.27 8.25 13.53
N ASN A 330 -11.51 8.47 14.83
CA ASN A 330 -10.69 7.92 15.89
C ASN A 330 -10.65 6.39 15.83
N GLU A 331 -11.82 5.74 15.74
CA GLU A 331 -11.96 4.30 15.49
C GLU A 331 -11.23 3.84 14.21
N SER A 332 -11.42 4.58 13.12
CA SER A 332 -10.81 4.24 11.83
C SER A 332 -9.28 4.35 11.83
N PHE A 333 -8.73 5.35 12.51
CA PHE A 333 -7.28 5.45 12.72
C PHE A 333 -6.76 4.26 13.55
N SER A 334 -7.50 3.84 14.56
CA SER A 334 -7.14 2.64 15.33
C SER A 334 -7.16 1.37 14.49
N ASP A 335 -8.20 1.16 13.67
CA ASP A 335 -8.26 0.02 12.73
C ASP A 335 -7.13 0.06 11.68
N LEU A 336 -6.89 1.21 11.04
CA LEU A 336 -5.91 1.29 9.96
C LEU A 336 -4.47 1.08 10.43
N PHE A 337 -4.11 1.56 11.62
CA PHE A 337 -2.77 1.29 12.14
C PHE A 337 -2.64 -0.12 12.69
N ALA A 338 -3.72 -0.69 13.23
CA ALA A 338 -3.75 -2.10 13.57
C ALA A 338 -3.52 -2.99 12.35
N SER A 339 -4.19 -2.72 11.21
CA SER A 339 -3.98 -3.47 9.96
C SER A 339 -2.60 -3.25 9.33
N LEU A 340 -1.90 -2.16 9.67
CA LEU A 340 -0.51 -1.94 9.23
C LEU A 340 0.51 -2.64 10.15
N ILE A 341 0.12 -2.96 11.38
CA ILE A 341 0.92 -3.71 12.37
C ILE A 341 0.70 -5.21 12.19
N ASP A 342 -0.51 -5.60 11.80
CA ASP A 342 -0.94 -6.95 11.49
C ASP A 342 -1.40 -7.02 10.03
N ASP A 343 -0.43 -7.06 9.11
CA ASP A 343 -0.64 -6.89 7.67
C ASP A 343 -1.03 -8.18 6.94
N ASP A 344 -1.55 -9.17 7.68
CA ASP A 344 -1.94 -10.47 7.16
C ASP A 344 -3.28 -10.41 6.39
N ASP A 345 -4.21 -9.53 6.79
CA ASP A 345 -5.50 -9.33 6.14
C ASP A 345 -6.15 -7.95 6.46
N TRP A 346 -7.41 -7.76 6.05
CA TRP A 346 -8.20 -6.52 6.25
C TRP A 346 -9.27 -6.65 7.34
N LEU A 347 -9.21 -7.70 8.16
CA LEU A 347 -10.15 -7.96 9.23
C LEU A 347 -9.66 -7.34 10.53
N MET A 348 -10.59 -7.15 11.46
CA MET A 348 -10.29 -6.72 12.83
C MET A 348 -10.79 -7.77 13.81
N GLY A 349 -9.90 -8.28 14.65
CA GLY A 349 -10.15 -9.26 15.70
C GLY A 349 -10.48 -10.66 15.17
N GLU A 350 -10.07 -11.00 13.95
CA GLU A 350 -10.23 -12.30 13.30
C GLU A 350 -9.69 -13.45 14.15
N GLU A 351 -8.62 -13.20 14.90
CA GLU A 351 -8.07 -14.18 15.81
C GLU A 351 -8.96 -14.44 17.03
N LEU A 352 -9.84 -13.54 17.48
CA LEU A 352 -10.71 -13.72 18.66
C LEU A 352 -11.59 -14.99 18.55
N ASN A 353 -12.05 -15.54 19.69
CA ASN A 353 -12.92 -16.72 19.66
C ASN A 353 -14.26 -16.47 18.94
N GLY A 354 -14.72 -15.20 18.94
CA GLY A 354 -15.89 -14.76 18.19
C GLY A 354 -15.66 -14.57 16.68
N GLY A 355 -14.41 -14.61 16.22
CA GLY A 355 -13.99 -14.19 14.88
C GLY A 355 -14.00 -12.67 14.71
N ALA A 356 -13.71 -12.23 13.48
CA ALA A 356 -13.59 -10.82 13.14
C ALA A 356 -14.88 -10.05 13.43
N ILE A 357 -14.73 -8.80 13.84
CA ILE A 357 -15.83 -7.89 14.20
C ILE A 357 -16.03 -6.77 13.19
N ARG A 358 -15.03 -6.51 12.34
CA ARG A 358 -15.05 -5.52 11.25
C ARG A 358 -14.21 -6.01 10.07
N SER A 359 -14.45 -5.41 8.91
CA SER A 359 -13.61 -5.56 7.72
C SER A 359 -13.39 -4.18 7.12
N MET A 360 -12.14 -3.83 6.84
CA MET A 360 -11.78 -2.62 6.12
C MET A 360 -12.01 -2.78 4.60
N GLU A 361 -11.89 -4.01 4.10
CA GLU A 361 -12.17 -4.36 2.71
C GLU A 361 -13.68 -4.35 2.42
N ASP A 362 -14.52 -4.98 3.24
CA ASP A 362 -15.98 -4.96 3.09
C ASP A 362 -16.68 -4.72 4.44
N PRO A 363 -16.83 -3.45 4.86
CA PRO A 363 -17.49 -3.10 6.11
C PRO A 363 -18.92 -3.64 6.24
N THR A 364 -19.60 -3.89 5.11
CA THR A 364 -20.99 -4.33 5.10
C THR A 364 -21.17 -5.75 5.66
N LEU A 365 -20.12 -6.59 5.61
CA LEU A 365 -20.10 -7.92 6.24
C LEU A 365 -20.40 -7.87 7.75
N TYR A 366 -20.07 -6.75 8.38
CA TYR A 366 -20.23 -6.53 9.82
C TYR A 366 -21.23 -5.40 10.15
N ASN A 367 -22.18 -5.13 9.24
CA ASN A 367 -23.22 -4.11 9.37
C ASN A 367 -22.68 -2.68 9.56
N GLN A 368 -21.52 -2.37 8.98
CA GLN A 368 -21.00 -1.01 8.90
C GLN A 368 -21.24 -0.44 7.50
N PRO A 369 -21.63 0.84 7.37
CA PRO A 369 -21.67 1.51 6.07
C PRO A 369 -20.25 1.62 5.51
N ASP A 370 -20.12 1.42 4.20
CA ASP A 370 -18.88 1.65 3.45
C ASP A 370 -18.96 2.87 2.51
N HIS A 371 -20.11 3.55 2.48
CA HIS A 371 -20.37 4.76 1.71
C HIS A 371 -21.19 5.78 2.51
N MET A 372 -21.01 7.07 2.21
CA MET A 372 -21.69 8.18 2.89
C MET A 372 -23.22 8.20 2.76
N ASP A 373 -23.77 7.58 1.72
CA ASP A 373 -25.23 7.47 1.55
C ASP A 373 -25.89 6.63 2.65
N ASP A 374 -25.14 5.69 3.23
CA ASP A 374 -25.59 4.82 4.32
C ASP A 374 -25.11 5.29 5.71
N TYR A 375 -24.59 6.52 5.81
CA TYR A 375 -24.15 7.09 7.08
C TYR A 375 -25.25 7.00 8.15
N LEU A 376 -24.95 6.33 9.26
CA LEU A 376 -25.90 6.11 10.33
C LEU A 376 -25.99 7.35 11.23
N ASN A 377 -27.09 8.10 11.09
CA ASN A 377 -27.41 9.19 12.01
C ASN A 377 -28.12 8.66 13.28
N THR A 378 -27.36 8.56 14.37
CA THR A 378 -27.83 8.01 15.66
C THR A 378 -27.28 8.80 16.85
N SER A 379 -27.87 8.62 18.03
CA SER A 379 -27.31 9.10 19.31
C SER A 379 -26.70 7.97 20.15
N SER A 380 -26.93 6.71 19.76
CA SER A 380 -26.27 5.55 20.38
C SER A 380 -24.80 5.51 19.96
N ASP A 381 -23.98 4.77 20.71
CA ASP A 381 -22.57 4.55 20.33
C ASP A 381 -21.83 5.86 20.03
N ASN A 382 -22.05 6.87 20.89
CA ASN A 382 -21.50 8.21 20.76
C ASN A 382 -21.76 8.89 19.39
N GLY A 383 -22.84 8.54 18.69
CA GLY A 383 -23.08 9.00 17.31
C GLY A 383 -22.67 7.99 16.25
N GLY A 384 -22.62 6.70 16.60
CA GLY A 384 -22.25 5.61 15.72
C GLY A 384 -20.77 5.61 15.36
N VAL A 385 -19.88 5.80 16.34
CA VAL A 385 -18.43 5.88 16.08
C VAL A 385 -17.89 4.57 15.53
N HIS A 386 -18.27 3.43 16.12
CA HIS A 386 -17.85 2.12 15.65
C HIS A 386 -18.60 1.71 14.38
N THR A 387 -19.83 2.19 14.18
CA THR A 387 -20.58 1.87 12.95
C THR A 387 -20.01 2.66 11.76
N ASN A 388 -19.93 3.99 11.88
CA ASN A 388 -19.56 4.87 10.77
C ASN A 388 -18.05 4.88 10.44
N SER A 389 -17.21 4.19 11.21
CA SER A 389 -15.78 4.01 10.90
C SER A 389 -15.54 3.16 9.65
N GLY A 390 -16.52 2.34 9.24
CA GLY A 390 -16.47 1.57 7.99
C GLY A 390 -16.22 2.42 6.75
N ILE A 391 -16.76 3.65 6.70
CA ILE A 391 -16.61 4.57 5.57
C ILE A 391 -15.15 5.01 5.38
N PRO A 392 -14.46 5.61 6.39
CA PRO A 392 -13.04 5.93 6.27
C PRO A 392 -12.14 4.68 6.22
N ASN A 393 -12.52 3.54 6.82
CA ASN A 393 -11.79 2.28 6.66
C ASN A 393 -11.76 1.84 5.19
N LYS A 394 -12.93 1.88 4.52
CA LYS A 394 -13.03 1.54 3.09
C LYS A 394 -12.23 2.50 2.20
N ALA A 395 -12.21 3.79 2.54
CA ALA A 395 -11.37 4.76 1.83
C ALA A 395 -9.87 4.43 1.98
N PHE A 396 -9.43 4.09 3.19
CA PHE A 396 -8.04 3.68 3.44
C PHE A 396 -7.69 2.41 2.65
N HIS A 397 -8.56 1.40 2.67
CA HIS A 397 -8.39 0.18 1.88
C HIS A 397 -8.16 0.49 0.39
N TYR A 398 -9.01 1.32 -0.23
CA TYR A 398 -8.82 1.73 -1.63
C TYR A 398 -7.47 2.45 -1.86
N ILE A 399 -7.07 3.34 -0.96
CA ILE A 399 -5.80 4.07 -1.06
C ILE A 399 -4.63 3.09 -0.96
N ALA A 400 -4.61 2.24 0.05
CA ALA A 400 -3.56 1.26 0.26
C ALA A 400 -3.45 0.30 -0.93
N LYS A 401 -4.56 -0.24 -1.43
CA LYS A 401 -4.59 -1.07 -2.66
C LYS A 401 -3.99 -0.35 -3.86
N ALA A 402 -4.34 0.91 -4.08
CA ALA A 402 -3.75 1.70 -5.17
C ALA A 402 -2.23 1.85 -5.02
N LEU A 403 -1.76 2.13 -3.81
CA LEU A 403 -0.33 2.29 -3.54
C LEU A 403 0.44 0.97 -3.62
N ILE A 404 -0.15 -0.15 -3.19
CA ILE A 404 0.43 -1.49 -3.31
C ILE A 404 0.56 -1.89 -4.78
N GLU A 405 -0.50 -1.71 -5.57
CA GLU A 405 -0.48 -2.00 -7.01
C GLU A 405 0.63 -1.21 -7.72
N LYS A 406 0.89 0.04 -7.30
CA LYS A 406 1.89 0.90 -7.93
C LYS A 406 3.31 0.69 -7.44
N TYR A 407 3.49 0.48 -6.14
CA TYR A 407 4.80 0.53 -5.47
C TYR A 407 5.23 -0.82 -4.87
N GLY A 408 4.40 -1.85 -5.00
CA GLY A 408 4.60 -3.17 -4.42
C GLY A 408 4.21 -3.23 -2.94
N GLU A 409 4.08 -4.44 -2.42
CA GLU A 409 3.75 -4.72 -1.00
C GLU A 409 5.00 -4.88 -0.11
N SER A 410 6.19 -5.01 -0.71
CA SER A 410 7.42 -5.34 0.00
C SER A 410 8.61 -4.46 -0.42
N GLY A 411 9.63 -4.45 0.43
CA GLY A 411 10.80 -3.58 0.28
C GLY A 411 10.58 -2.19 0.87
N ALA A 412 11.63 -1.35 0.85
CA ALA A 412 11.55 -0.01 1.43
C ALA A 412 10.76 0.96 0.54
N ASP A 413 9.96 1.82 1.16
CA ASP A 413 9.06 2.79 0.54
C ASP A 413 8.03 2.13 -0.40
N ASN A 414 7.51 0.98 0.05
CA ASN A 414 6.43 0.20 -0.59
C ASN A 414 5.04 0.84 -0.38
N GLY A 415 3.99 0.25 -0.94
CA GLY A 415 2.62 0.77 -0.88
C GLY A 415 2.08 0.93 0.54
N TRP A 416 2.29 -0.06 1.40
CA TRP A 416 1.88 -0.04 2.81
C TRP A 416 2.60 1.06 3.60
N GLU A 417 3.92 1.14 3.47
CA GLU A 417 4.74 2.17 4.13
C GLU A 417 4.33 3.58 3.69
N ARG A 418 4.02 3.77 2.40
CA ARG A 418 3.52 5.05 1.86
C ARG A 418 2.16 5.41 2.45
N ALA A 419 1.22 4.47 2.47
CA ALA A 419 -0.11 4.68 3.04
C ALA A 419 -0.03 5.07 4.52
N GLY A 420 0.68 4.27 5.32
CA GLY A 420 0.90 4.52 6.75
C GLY A 420 1.57 5.87 7.01
N LYS A 421 2.61 6.23 6.25
CA LYS A 421 3.30 7.52 6.39
C LYS A 421 2.38 8.72 6.12
N ILE A 422 1.54 8.65 5.09
CA ILE A 422 0.59 9.71 4.73
C ILE A 422 -0.45 9.88 5.86
N TYR A 423 -1.05 8.77 6.31
CA TYR A 423 -2.06 8.78 7.36
C TYR A 423 -1.48 9.23 8.72
N TYR A 424 -0.29 8.76 9.09
CA TYR A 424 0.39 9.19 10.31
C TYR A 424 0.70 10.68 10.30
N TYR A 425 1.24 11.20 9.19
CA TYR A 425 1.53 12.63 9.08
C TYR A 425 0.26 13.48 9.22
N ALA A 426 -0.86 13.03 8.63
CA ALA A 426 -2.15 13.72 8.76
C ALA A 426 -2.67 13.70 10.21
N LEU A 427 -2.63 12.55 10.88
CA LEU A 427 -3.03 12.38 12.28
C LEU A 427 -2.20 13.26 13.22
N GLU A 428 -0.87 13.25 13.04
CA GLU A 428 0.05 13.98 13.91
C GLU A 428 0.01 15.50 13.69
N ASN A 429 -0.14 15.97 12.45
CA ASN A 429 0.19 17.36 12.11
C ASN A 429 -0.98 18.17 11.53
N LEU A 430 -2.02 17.54 10.97
CA LEU A 430 -3.00 18.24 10.12
C LEU A 430 -4.44 18.16 10.65
N LEU A 431 -4.76 17.12 11.40
CA LEU A 431 -6.07 16.93 12.01
C LEU A 431 -6.15 17.63 13.37
N SER A 432 -7.39 17.85 13.81
CA SER A 432 -7.73 18.47 15.10
C SER A 432 -8.99 17.85 15.68
N GLU A 433 -9.26 18.12 16.96
CA GLU A 433 -10.31 17.48 17.77
C GLU A 433 -11.69 17.38 17.09
N TYR A 434 -12.11 18.38 16.30
CA TYR A 434 -13.43 18.42 15.67
C TYR A 434 -13.42 18.13 14.16
N SER A 435 -12.35 17.51 13.66
CA SER A 435 -12.23 17.16 12.24
C SER A 435 -13.34 16.21 11.81
N ASN A 436 -13.89 16.44 10.63
CA ASN A 436 -14.90 15.60 10.01
C ASN A 436 -14.33 14.87 8.77
N PHE A 437 -15.12 14.04 8.10
CA PHE A 437 -14.64 13.24 6.97
C PHE A 437 -14.11 14.08 5.79
N ASN A 438 -14.66 15.27 5.54
CA ASN A 438 -14.11 16.18 4.54
C ASN A 438 -12.76 16.81 4.98
N ASN A 439 -12.59 17.04 6.29
CA ASN A 439 -11.29 17.44 6.84
C ASN A 439 -10.27 16.31 6.70
N LEU A 440 -10.67 15.05 6.94
CA LEU A 440 -9.82 13.88 6.71
C LEU A 440 -9.32 13.82 5.27
N ARG A 441 -10.22 13.86 4.27
CA ARG A 441 -9.83 13.89 2.84
C ARG A 441 -8.80 14.99 2.55
N THR A 442 -9.07 16.20 3.03
CA THR A 442 -8.19 17.35 2.83
C THR A 442 -6.82 17.15 3.50
N ALA A 443 -6.80 16.62 4.72
CA ALA A 443 -5.57 16.35 5.45
C ALA A 443 -4.73 15.27 4.76
N ILE A 444 -5.35 14.19 4.27
CA ILE A 444 -4.67 13.10 3.57
C ILE A 444 -4.08 13.57 2.23
N LEU A 445 -4.81 14.36 1.44
CA LEU A 445 -4.28 14.96 0.21
C LEU A 445 -3.07 15.89 0.48
N ASN A 446 -3.18 16.72 1.52
CA ASN A 446 -2.09 17.61 1.92
C ASN A 446 -0.87 16.82 2.44
N ALA A 447 -1.08 15.81 3.28
CA ALA A 447 -0.04 14.93 3.77
C ALA A 447 0.66 14.21 2.62
N ALA A 448 -0.09 13.69 1.65
CA ALA A 448 0.47 13.06 0.47
C ALA A 448 1.37 14.01 -0.34
N ASN A 449 0.96 15.27 -0.53
CA ASN A 449 1.79 16.25 -1.23
C ASN A 449 3.04 16.66 -0.42
N ILE A 450 3.00 16.57 0.91
CA ILE A 450 4.16 16.84 1.77
C ILE A 450 5.14 15.65 1.77
N CYS A 451 4.61 14.44 1.95
CA CYS A 451 5.41 13.22 2.00
C CYS A 451 5.99 12.83 0.63
N TYR A 452 5.23 13.09 -0.44
CA TYR A 452 5.54 12.74 -1.82
C TYR A 452 5.20 13.90 -2.77
N PRO A 453 5.99 15.00 -2.75
CA PRO A 453 5.74 16.17 -3.58
C PRO A 453 5.68 15.85 -5.07
N ASP A 454 4.78 16.52 -5.78
CA ASP A 454 4.60 16.44 -7.24
C ASP A 454 4.28 15.01 -7.76
N ASN A 455 3.76 14.13 -6.90
CA ASN A 455 3.32 12.78 -7.28
C ASN A 455 1.82 12.76 -7.59
N GLU A 456 1.48 13.03 -8.86
CA GLU A 456 0.11 13.09 -9.37
C GLU A 456 -0.64 11.76 -9.17
N TYR A 457 0.02 10.62 -9.37
CA TYR A 457 -0.60 9.31 -9.16
C TYR A 457 -1.16 9.13 -7.74
N ILE A 458 -0.40 9.50 -6.71
CA ILE A 458 -0.86 9.38 -5.31
C ILE A 458 -2.03 10.33 -5.05
N GLN A 459 -1.97 11.57 -5.57
CA GLN A 459 -3.04 12.55 -5.40
C GLN A 459 -4.35 12.08 -6.03
N ASP A 460 -4.27 11.51 -7.23
CA ASP A 460 -5.42 11.01 -7.96
C ASP A 460 -6.01 9.76 -7.30
N ALA A 461 -5.16 8.81 -6.90
CA ALA A 461 -5.58 7.61 -6.18
C ALA A 461 -6.34 7.97 -4.89
N ILE A 462 -5.82 8.92 -4.10
CA ILE A 462 -6.49 9.40 -2.88
C ILE A 462 -7.82 10.09 -3.22
N SER A 463 -7.83 10.99 -4.21
CA SER A 463 -9.04 11.72 -4.60
C SER A 463 -10.16 10.77 -5.04
N ARG A 464 -9.83 9.76 -5.86
CA ARG A 464 -10.75 8.74 -6.34
C ARG A 464 -11.24 7.82 -5.22
N SER A 465 -10.36 7.42 -4.31
CA SER A 465 -10.70 6.54 -3.17
C SER A 465 -11.67 7.19 -2.20
N PHE A 466 -11.50 8.48 -1.88
CA PHE A 466 -12.46 9.20 -1.05
C PHE A 466 -13.79 9.44 -1.77
N ALA A 467 -13.75 9.79 -3.06
CA ALA A 467 -14.98 9.94 -3.84
C ALA A 467 -15.76 8.62 -3.96
N ALA A 468 -15.07 7.49 -4.05
CA ALA A 468 -15.66 6.15 -4.09
C ALA A 468 -16.46 5.77 -2.84
N VAL A 469 -16.21 6.43 -1.70
CA VAL A 469 -16.98 6.26 -0.46
C VAL A 469 -17.91 7.46 -0.18
N GLY A 470 -18.10 8.33 -1.17
CA GLY A 470 -19.00 9.48 -1.09
C GLY A 470 -18.43 10.68 -0.32
N ILE A 471 -17.11 10.77 -0.15
CA ILE A 471 -16.43 11.90 0.50
C ILE A 471 -15.75 12.77 -0.57
N GLY A 472 -16.39 13.88 -0.91
CA GLY A 472 -15.89 14.83 -1.91
C GLY A 472 -16.03 14.32 -3.35
N ASP A 473 -15.64 15.18 -4.30
CA ASP A 473 -15.82 14.92 -5.73
C ASP A 473 -14.55 14.36 -6.39
N CYS A 474 -14.70 13.78 -7.58
CA CYS A 474 -13.62 13.36 -8.46
C CYS A 474 -13.90 13.80 -9.92
N ASP A 475 -12.83 13.94 -10.71
CA ASP A 475 -12.89 14.43 -12.09
C ASP A 475 -13.31 13.35 -13.12
N ILE A 476 -13.33 12.08 -12.71
CA ILE A 476 -13.78 10.96 -13.54
C ILE A 476 -15.06 10.33 -12.97
N THR A 477 -15.86 9.73 -13.85
CA THR A 477 -17.08 9.04 -13.47
C THR A 477 -16.75 7.69 -12.82
N LEU A 478 -17.10 7.50 -11.54
CA LEU A 478 -16.92 6.22 -10.81
C LEU A 478 -18.19 5.36 -10.76
N THR A 479 -19.33 5.97 -11.11
CA THR A 479 -20.63 5.32 -11.29
C THR A 479 -21.58 6.24 -12.08
N GLY A 480 -22.60 5.68 -12.71
CA GLY A 480 -23.59 6.39 -13.51
C GLY A 480 -23.22 6.57 -14.98
N THR A 481 -23.80 7.58 -15.62
CA THR A 481 -23.62 7.84 -17.07
C THR A 481 -22.56 8.91 -17.32
N LEU A 482 -21.64 8.67 -18.26
CA LEU A 482 -20.63 9.65 -18.67
C LEU A 482 -21.28 10.94 -19.17
N ALA A 483 -20.99 12.05 -18.48
CA ALA A 483 -21.44 13.39 -18.91
C ALA A 483 -20.69 13.87 -20.17
N GLN A 484 -19.42 13.50 -20.29
CA GLN A 484 -18.53 13.83 -21.39
C GLN A 484 -17.62 12.65 -21.76
N SER A 485 -16.90 12.76 -22.87
CA SER A 485 -15.88 11.76 -23.17
C SER A 485 -14.76 11.89 -22.13
N GLU A 486 -14.28 10.76 -21.63
CA GLU A 486 -13.31 10.69 -20.54
C GLU A 486 -12.11 9.83 -20.96
N THR A 487 -10.97 10.13 -20.35
CA THR A 487 -9.78 9.28 -20.36
C THR A 487 -9.51 8.88 -18.92
N TRP A 488 -9.41 7.58 -18.67
CA TRP A 488 -9.03 7.04 -17.37
C TRP A 488 -7.59 6.56 -17.41
N ASP A 489 -6.86 6.81 -16.33
CA ASP A 489 -5.49 6.39 -16.11
C ASP A 489 -5.30 5.87 -14.68
N GLY A 490 -4.16 5.25 -14.35
CA GLY A 490 -3.79 4.93 -12.97
C GLY A 490 -4.75 3.97 -12.24
N PHE A 491 -5.19 4.32 -11.04
CA PHE A 491 -6.11 3.52 -10.22
C PHE A 491 -7.55 4.06 -10.34
N VAL A 492 -8.51 3.18 -10.68
CA VAL A 492 -9.92 3.57 -10.86
C VAL A 492 -10.86 2.63 -10.10
N PRO A 493 -11.43 3.05 -8.95
CA PRO A 493 -12.43 2.29 -8.21
C PRO A 493 -13.84 2.54 -8.77
N VAL A 494 -14.37 1.59 -9.53
CA VAL A 494 -15.74 1.64 -10.07
C VAL A 494 -16.70 1.01 -9.05
N ILE A 495 -17.63 1.80 -8.54
CA ILE A 495 -18.50 1.41 -7.41
C ILE A 495 -19.94 1.07 -7.80
N GLY A 496 -20.31 1.39 -9.04
CA GLY A 496 -21.59 1.04 -9.64
C GLY A 496 -21.53 1.26 -11.15
N ASP A 497 -22.61 0.89 -11.84
CA ASP A 497 -22.61 0.80 -13.31
C ASP A 497 -22.08 2.05 -14.01
N ILE A 498 -21.28 1.84 -15.05
CA ILE A 498 -20.77 2.91 -15.92
C ILE A 498 -21.47 2.81 -17.27
N THR A 499 -22.28 3.81 -17.61
CA THR A 499 -22.88 3.90 -18.94
C THR A 499 -22.09 4.87 -19.82
N ILE A 500 -21.54 4.37 -20.92
CA ILE A 500 -20.98 5.19 -22.00
C ILE A 500 -22.11 5.44 -23.02
N PRO A 501 -22.72 6.63 -23.05
CA PRO A 501 -23.84 6.88 -23.94
C PRO A 501 -23.38 7.07 -25.39
N ALA A 502 -24.31 6.93 -26.34
CA ALA A 502 -24.03 7.13 -27.75
C ALA A 502 -23.41 8.52 -28.02
N GLY A 503 -22.35 8.56 -28.83
CA GLY A 503 -21.60 9.78 -29.14
C GLY A 503 -20.57 10.21 -28.10
N LYS A 504 -20.38 9.44 -27.02
CA LYS A 504 -19.27 9.60 -26.07
C LYS A 504 -18.24 8.49 -26.24
N THR A 505 -17.04 8.76 -25.76
CA THR A 505 -15.91 7.84 -25.77
C THR A 505 -15.34 7.73 -24.36
N LEU A 506 -15.13 6.51 -23.89
CA LEU A 506 -14.24 6.22 -22.78
C LEU A 506 -12.94 5.67 -23.33
N THR A 507 -11.83 6.31 -23.00
CA THR A 507 -10.48 5.83 -23.32
C THR A 507 -9.80 5.38 -22.04
N ILE A 508 -9.15 4.23 -22.06
CA ILE A 508 -8.36 3.72 -20.93
C ILE A 508 -6.89 3.71 -21.34
N ASP A 509 -6.06 4.45 -20.62
CA ASP A 509 -4.64 4.60 -20.93
C ASP A 509 -3.82 3.37 -20.45
N PRO A 510 -2.66 3.08 -21.07
CA PRO A 510 -1.81 1.95 -20.68
C PRO A 510 -1.41 1.95 -19.20
N GLY A 511 -1.41 0.77 -18.58
CA GLY A 511 -1.04 0.58 -17.17
C GLY A 511 -2.11 0.98 -16.15
N THR A 512 -3.34 1.25 -16.61
CA THR A 512 -4.48 1.53 -15.73
C THR A 512 -5.02 0.25 -15.11
N SER A 513 -5.30 0.28 -13.82
CA SER A 513 -6.01 -0.78 -13.08
C SER A 513 -7.39 -0.28 -12.66
N ILE A 514 -8.42 -0.95 -13.18
CA ILE A 514 -9.84 -0.69 -12.91
C ILE A 514 -10.33 -1.76 -11.96
N PHE A 515 -10.84 -1.31 -10.81
CA PHE A 515 -11.29 -2.17 -9.73
C PHE A 515 -12.78 -2.00 -9.49
N PHE A 516 -13.55 -3.05 -9.67
CA PHE A 516 -14.99 -3.07 -9.46
C PHE A 516 -15.33 -3.42 -8.01
N LYS A 517 -16.39 -2.81 -7.47
CA LYS A 517 -16.96 -3.25 -6.19
C LYS A 517 -17.51 -4.67 -6.35
N SER A 518 -17.01 -5.61 -5.54
CA SER A 518 -17.44 -7.01 -5.59
C SER A 518 -18.91 -7.12 -5.16
N ASN A 519 -19.69 -7.89 -5.93
CA ASN A 519 -21.06 -8.28 -5.66
C ASN A 519 -22.01 -7.14 -5.24
N HIS A 520 -21.77 -5.95 -5.79
CA HIS A 520 -22.57 -4.77 -5.53
C HIS A 520 -22.66 -3.84 -6.74
N ASP A 521 -23.73 -3.06 -6.78
CA ASP A 521 -23.91 -1.94 -7.69
C ASP A 521 -24.70 -0.81 -7.00
N TYR A 522 -24.04 0.34 -6.81
CA TYR A 522 -24.66 1.52 -6.20
C TYR A 522 -25.77 2.15 -7.07
N GLU A 523 -25.78 1.92 -8.38
CA GLU A 523 -26.88 2.36 -9.26
C GLU A 523 -28.07 1.40 -9.23
N SER A 524 -27.85 0.16 -8.79
CA SER A 524 -28.81 -0.94 -8.80
C SER A 524 -29.52 -1.09 -10.15
N SER A 525 -28.74 -1.04 -11.23
CA SER A 525 -29.22 -0.88 -12.61
C SER A 525 -28.67 -1.95 -13.55
N GLY A 526 -28.54 -1.63 -14.85
CA GLY A 526 -27.80 -2.46 -15.77
C GLY A 526 -28.41 -3.81 -16.11
N TYR A 527 -27.55 -4.75 -16.49
CA TYR A 527 -27.88 -6.13 -16.78
C TYR A 527 -27.93 -6.96 -15.49
N TYR A 528 -27.11 -6.63 -14.50
CA TYR A 528 -27.14 -7.17 -13.14
C TYR A 528 -27.29 -6.06 -12.09
N SER A 529 -28.48 -5.96 -11.49
CA SER A 529 -28.76 -4.95 -10.45
C SER A 529 -28.00 -5.14 -9.13
N SER A 530 -27.10 -6.12 -9.05
CA SER A 530 -26.31 -6.44 -7.87
C SER A 530 -24.83 -6.54 -8.18
N LYS A 531 -24.37 -6.17 -9.38
CA LYS A 531 -22.97 -6.25 -9.78
C LYS A 531 -22.65 -5.10 -10.70
N THR A 532 -21.48 -4.50 -10.48
CA THR A 532 -21.04 -3.37 -11.27
C THR A 532 -20.68 -3.79 -12.70
N GLU A 533 -21.09 -2.98 -13.69
CA GLU A 533 -20.86 -3.23 -15.11
C GLU A 533 -20.34 -2.00 -15.85
N ILE A 534 -19.69 -2.22 -17.00
CA ILE A 534 -19.50 -1.15 -18.00
C ILE A 534 -20.45 -1.39 -19.17
N ILE A 535 -21.42 -0.50 -19.35
CA ILE A 535 -22.45 -0.56 -20.39
C ILE A 535 -22.08 0.39 -21.52
N VAL A 536 -21.76 -0.17 -22.68
CA VAL A 536 -21.22 0.58 -23.82
C VAL A 536 -22.29 0.78 -24.89
N ASN A 537 -22.80 2.01 -25.00
CA ASN A 537 -23.63 2.48 -26.12
C ASN A 537 -22.89 3.46 -27.05
N GLY A 538 -21.70 3.94 -26.62
CA GLY A 538 -20.79 4.79 -27.38
C GLY A 538 -19.53 4.04 -27.81
N ILE A 539 -18.35 4.60 -27.52
CA ILE A 539 -17.07 3.99 -27.88
C ILE A 539 -16.28 3.68 -26.60
N LEU A 540 -15.81 2.44 -26.47
CA LEU A 540 -14.87 2.04 -25.43
C LEU A 540 -13.52 1.68 -26.09
N ASN A 541 -12.46 2.41 -25.77
CA ASN A 541 -11.13 2.20 -26.31
C ASN A 541 -10.15 1.83 -25.21
N VAL A 542 -9.66 0.58 -25.23
CA VAL A 542 -8.80 0.01 -24.18
C VAL A 542 -7.54 -0.51 -24.86
N ILE A 543 -6.50 0.31 -24.90
CA ILE A 543 -5.26 0.00 -25.63
C ILE A 543 -4.08 0.15 -24.68
N GLY A 544 -3.61 -0.99 -24.15
CA GLY A 544 -2.42 -1.07 -23.31
C GLY A 544 -1.14 -1.29 -24.11
N SER A 545 -0.12 -1.82 -23.44
CA SER A 545 1.09 -2.35 -24.08
C SER A 545 1.65 -3.53 -23.32
N GLU A 546 2.57 -4.28 -23.92
CA GLU A 546 3.22 -5.45 -23.29
C GLU A 546 3.81 -5.15 -21.90
N ASN A 547 4.37 -3.94 -21.71
CA ASN A 547 4.97 -3.53 -20.43
C ASN A 547 4.02 -2.74 -19.52
N SER A 548 2.79 -2.47 -19.97
CA SER A 548 1.82 -1.66 -19.25
C SER A 548 0.42 -2.09 -19.69
N MET A 549 0.11 -3.33 -19.35
CA MET A 549 -1.21 -3.90 -19.61
C MET A 549 -2.27 -3.17 -18.78
N ILE A 550 -3.48 -3.10 -19.32
CA ILE A 550 -4.64 -2.57 -18.60
C ILE A 550 -5.29 -3.72 -17.84
N LYS A 551 -5.68 -3.49 -16.58
CA LYS A 551 -6.22 -4.51 -15.69
C LYS A 551 -7.67 -4.22 -15.32
N PHE A 552 -8.54 -5.22 -15.40
CA PHE A 552 -9.93 -5.19 -14.93
C PHE A 552 -10.17 -6.34 -13.95
N THR A 553 -10.57 -6.03 -12.72
CA THR A 553 -10.87 -7.02 -11.68
C THR A 553 -11.74 -6.43 -10.57
N SER A 554 -12.24 -7.24 -9.65
CA SER A 554 -12.79 -6.76 -8.39
C SER A 554 -11.69 -6.21 -7.47
N ILE A 555 -12.07 -5.31 -6.55
CA ILE A 555 -11.13 -4.67 -5.60
C ILE A 555 -10.57 -5.63 -4.54
N ILE A 556 -11.22 -6.76 -4.30
CA ILE A 556 -10.85 -7.65 -3.21
C ILE A 556 -9.49 -8.32 -3.46
N ASP A 557 -8.79 -8.71 -2.39
CA ASP A 557 -7.44 -9.29 -2.47
C ASP A 557 -7.40 -10.62 -3.25
N ASP A 558 -8.41 -11.46 -3.05
CA ASP A 558 -8.61 -12.73 -3.75
C ASP A 558 -9.91 -12.69 -4.57
N PRO A 559 -9.87 -12.15 -5.82
CA PRO A 559 -11.05 -12.08 -6.68
C PRO A 559 -11.67 -13.45 -6.92
N ASN A 560 -12.97 -13.55 -6.67
CA ASN A 560 -13.74 -14.73 -6.98
C ASN A 560 -14.33 -14.65 -8.39
N LEU A 561 -14.64 -15.82 -8.95
CA LEU A 561 -15.49 -15.93 -10.12
C LEU A 561 -16.81 -15.16 -9.88
N ASP A 562 -17.22 -14.36 -10.87
CA ASP A 562 -18.47 -13.59 -10.80
C ASP A 562 -18.47 -12.50 -9.70
N ASP A 563 -17.34 -11.91 -9.34
CA ASP A 563 -17.36 -10.76 -8.43
C ASP A 563 -18.01 -9.51 -9.06
N TRP A 564 -17.90 -9.34 -10.38
CA TRP A 564 -18.44 -8.18 -11.09
C TRP A 564 -19.09 -8.56 -12.42
N GLY A 565 -19.98 -7.72 -12.95
CA GLY A 565 -20.92 -8.12 -14.00
C GLY A 565 -20.30 -8.24 -15.39
N GLY A 566 -19.30 -7.41 -15.68
CA GLY A 566 -18.57 -7.45 -16.95
C GLY A 566 -18.68 -6.19 -17.80
N ILE A 567 -18.16 -6.29 -19.03
CA ILE A 567 -18.29 -5.23 -20.04
C ILE A 567 -19.34 -5.63 -21.07
N ILE A 568 -20.45 -4.89 -21.09
CA ILE A 568 -21.62 -5.15 -21.92
C ILE A 568 -21.68 -4.13 -23.06
N ILE A 569 -21.42 -4.56 -24.30
CA ILE A 569 -21.47 -3.67 -25.46
C ILE A 569 -22.78 -3.89 -26.21
N ASN A 570 -23.62 -2.87 -26.25
CA ASN A 570 -24.90 -2.91 -26.95
C ASN A 570 -24.74 -2.65 -28.46
N SER A 571 -25.82 -2.84 -29.23
CA SER A 571 -25.82 -2.78 -30.70
C SER A 571 -25.36 -1.45 -31.30
N GLY A 572 -25.40 -0.36 -30.53
CA GLY A 572 -24.93 0.97 -30.94
C GLY A 572 -23.50 1.28 -30.50
N GLY A 573 -22.90 0.43 -29.66
CA GLY A 573 -21.57 0.61 -29.11
C GLY A 573 -20.48 -0.06 -29.95
N SER A 574 -19.25 0.43 -29.82
CA SER A 574 -18.06 -0.17 -30.42
C SER A 574 -16.94 -0.29 -29.41
N TYR A 575 -16.07 -1.28 -29.60
CA TYR A 575 -14.99 -1.55 -28.66
C TYR A 575 -13.70 -2.00 -29.35
N THR A 576 -12.58 -1.69 -28.70
CA THR A 576 -11.25 -2.21 -29.02
C THR A 576 -10.56 -2.56 -27.70
N PHE A 577 -10.05 -3.78 -27.58
CA PHE A 577 -9.19 -4.22 -26.47
C PHE A 577 -7.85 -4.70 -27.03
N ASP A 578 -6.76 -4.16 -26.51
CA ASP A 578 -5.40 -4.59 -26.82
C ASP A 578 -4.54 -4.53 -25.56
N TYR A 579 -3.76 -5.58 -25.27
CA TYR A 579 -2.93 -5.68 -24.05
C TYR A 579 -3.71 -5.49 -22.73
N VAL A 580 -4.73 -6.33 -22.53
CA VAL A 580 -5.62 -6.28 -21.36
C VAL A 580 -5.54 -7.56 -20.56
N LYS A 581 -5.56 -7.45 -19.23
CA LYS A 581 -5.77 -8.56 -18.30
C LYS A 581 -7.13 -8.39 -17.60
N MET A 582 -7.97 -9.41 -17.67
CA MET A 582 -9.33 -9.34 -17.13
C MET A 582 -9.68 -10.61 -16.35
N TYR A 583 -10.12 -10.45 -15.11
CA TYR A 583 -10.43 -11.59 -14.25
C TYR A 583 -11.50 -11.29 -13.19
N GLY A 584 -12.12 -12.34 -12.65
CA GLY A 584 -13.20 -12.27 -11.67
C GLY A 584 -14.55 -11.77 -12.21
N ALA A 585 -14.72 -11.64 -13.53
CA ALA A 585 -15.97 -11.17 -14.12
C ALA A 585 -16.98 -12.31 -14.36
N TYR A 586 -18.27 -12.00 -14.38
CA TYR A 586 -19.27 -12.91 -14.96
C TYR A 586 -19.08 -13.02 -16.48
N TYR A 587 -19.10 -11.88 -17.16
CA TYR A 587 -18.71 -11.80 -18.57
C TYR A 587 -17.48 -10.93 -18.65
N GLY A 588 -16.36 -11.43 -19.17
CA GLY A 588 -15.23 -10.54 -19.46
C GLY A 588 -15.67 -9.46 -20.45
N ILE A 589 -16.00 -9.88 -21.67
CA ILE A 589 -16.54 -8.98 -22.69
C ILE A 589 -17.77 -9.64 -23.34
N LYS A 590 -18.90 -8.91 -23.37
CA LYS A 590 -20.15 -9.35 -23.98
C LYS A 590 -20.63 -8.36 -25.05
N PRO A 591 -20.15 -8.47 -26.30
CA PRO A 591 -20.77 -7.75 -27.39
C PRO A 591 -22.14 -8.34 -27.74
N ASN A 592 -23.10 -7.44 -27.96
CA ASN A 592 -24.50 -7.75 -28.26
C ASN A 592 -24.94 -7.01 -29.53
N TYR A 593 -25.10 -7.74 -30.65
CA TYR A 593 -25.38 -7.16 -31.98
C TYR A 593 -24.33 -6.13 -32.45
N THR A 594 -23.07 -6.35 -32.09
CA THR A 594 -21.95 -5.46 -32.44
C THR A 594 -20.67 -6.25 -32.69
N SER A 595 -19.64 -5.55 -33.17
CA SER A 595 -18.37 -6.08 -33.63
C SER A 595 -17.22 -5.29 -33.04
N GLY A 596 -16.09 -5.94 -32.77
CA GLY A 596 -14.87 -5.27 -32.34
C GLY A 596 -13.66 -6.18 -32.44
N THR A 597 -12.53 -5.66 -31.97
CA THR A 597 -11.26 -6.38 -31.95
C THR A 597 -10.80 -6.58 -30.51
N ILE A 598 -10.35 -7.80 -30.21
CA ILE A 598 -9.68 -8.17 -28.96
C ILE A 598 -8.33 -8.76 -29.35
N SER A 599 -7.25 -8.19 -28.85
CA SER A 599 -5.90 -8.64 -29.18
C SER A 599 -4.93 -8.65 -28.00
N ASN A 600 -3.93 -9.54 -28.05
CA ASN A 600 -2.80 -9.57 -27.10
C ASN A 600 -3.24 -9.53 -25.62
N SER A 601 -4.34 -10.20 -25.28
CA SER A 601 -5.05 -10.02 -24.00
C SER A 601 -5.26 -11.35 -23.27
N HIS A 602 -5.39 -11.27 -21.94
CA HIS A 602 -5.49 -12.41 -21.04
C HIS A 602 -6.82 -12.34 -20.28
N PHE A 603 -7.62 -13.40 -20.40
CA PHE A 603 -8.88 -13.58 -19.69
C PHE A 603 -8.75 -14.78 -18.77
N GLU A 604 -8.74 -14.53 -17.47
CA GLU A 604 -8.42 -15.51 -16.44
C GLU A 604 -9.54 -15.57 -15.41
N GLN A 605 -9.93 -16.76 -14.92
CA GLN A 605 -10.87 -16.88 -13.79
C GLN A 605 -12.17 -16.05 -13.95
N ASN A 606 -12.72 -16.00 -15.16
CA ASN A 606 -14.04 -15.42 -15.42
C ASN A 606 -15.08 -16.53 -15.57
N TYR A 607 -16.36 -16.21 -15.37
CA TYR A 607 -17.41 -17.16 -15.71
C TYR A 607 -17.45 -17.37 -17.24
N ILE A 608 -17.39 -16.31 -18.05
CA ILE A 608 -17.08 -16.44 -19.48
C ILE A 608 -16.05 -15.39 -19.87
N GLY A 609 -14.88 -15.81 -20.38
CA GLY A 609 -13.83 -14.88 -20.81
C GLY A 609 -14.32 -13.91 -21.90
N THR A 610 -14.97 -14.44 -22.94
CA THR A 610 -15.69 -13.61 -23.93
C THR A 610 -17.00 -14.26 -24.36
N TYR A 611 -18.10 -13.51 -24.26
CA TYR A 611 -19.44 -13.96 -24.63
C TYR A 611 -19.99 -13.21 -25.85
N LEU A 612 -19.73 -13.76 -27.03
CA LEU A 612 -20.15 -13.22 -28.31
C LEU A 612 -21.62 -13.55 -28.61
N TYR A 613 -22.53 -12.60 -28.32
CA TYR A 613 -23.96 -12.81 -28.49
C TYR A 613 -24.51 -11.97 -29.65
N HIS A 614 -24.97 -12.61 -30.73
CA HIS A 614 -25.31 -11.92 -31.98
C HIS A 614 -24.19 -11.02 -32.53
N ALA A 615 -22.93 -11.33 -32.21
CA ALA A 615 -21.80 -10.58 -32.72
C ALA A 615 -21.60 -10.89 -34.21
N ASN A 616 -21.15 -9.89 -34.98
CA ASN A 616 -20.88 -10.08 -36.40
C ASN A 616 -19.50 -9.54 -36.74
N SER A 617 -18.61 -10.33 -37.35
CA SER A 617 -17.27 -9.88 -37.75
C SER A 617 -16.35 -9.45 -36.60
N SER A 618 -16.50 -10.02 -35.40
CA SER A 618 -15.53 -9.82 -34.31
C SER A 618 -14.22 -10.58 -34.57
N ASN A 619 -13.10 -9.92 -34.27
CA ASN A 619 -11.76 -10.49 -34.42
C ASN A 619 -11.12 -10.68 -33.04
N ILE A 620 -10.71 -11.90 -32.72
CA ILE A 620 -10.04 -12.25 -31.47
C ILE A 620 -8.71 -12.91 -31.82
N HIS A 621 -7.59 -12.28 -31.46
CA HIS A 621 -6.29 -12.81 -31.81
C HIS A 621 -5.18 -12.61 -30.79
N ASN A 622 -4.24 -13.55 -30.71
CA ASN A 622 -3.14 -13.54 -29.73
C ASN A 622 -3.66 -13.41 -28.28
N CYS A 623 -4.81 -14.00 -27.97
CA CYS A 623 -5.39 -13.93 -26.62
C CYS A 623 -5.24 -15.25 -25.87
N GLU A 624 -5.18 -15.16 -24.54
CA GLU A 624 -5.14 -16.31 -23.63
C GLU A 624 -6.42 -16.36 -22.80
N PHE A 625 -7.04 -17.54 -22.74
CA PHE A 625 -8.25 -17.82 -21.98
C PHE A 625 -7.98 -18.98 -21.02
N ILE A 626 -7.67 -18.65 -19.77
CA ILE A 626 -7.14 -19.60 -18.78
C ILE A 626 -8.07 -19.68 -17.56
N ASP A 627 -8.31 -20.89 -17.04
CA ASP A 627 -9.05 -21.10 -15.78
C ASP A 627 -10.44 -20.42 -15.72
N ASN A 628 -11.08 -20.18 -16.86
CA ASN A 628 -12.45 -19.66 -16.90
C ASN A 628 -13.46 -20.82 -16.79
N GLN A 629 -14.72 -20.53 -16.47
CA GLN A 629 -15.77 -21.55 -16.66
C GLN A 629 -15.93 -21.86 -18.16
N TYR A 630 -15.96 -20.82 -18.99
CA TYR A 630 -15.90 -20.91 -20.44
C TYR A 630 -14.82 -19.95 -20.96
N GLY A 631 -13.90 -20.43 -21.79
CA GLY A 631 -12.90 -19.56 -22.41
C GLY A 631 -13.58 -18.53 -23.33
N THR A 632 -14.23 -19.00 -24.39
CA THR A 632 -15.13 -18.19 -25.22
C THR A 632 -16.44 -18.89 -25.50
N ALA A 633 -17.56 -18.16 -25.45
CA ALA A 633 -18.87 -18.64 -25.89
C ALA A 633 -19.45 -17.74 -26.98
N ALA A 634 -19.81 -18.30 -28.13
CA ALA A 634 -20.43 -17.62 -29.25
C ALA A 634 -21.82 -18.19 -29.55
N LEU A 635 -22.84 -17.34 -29.48
CA LEU A 635 -24.23 -17.69 -29.71
C LEU A 635 -24.85 -16.76 -30.75
N TYR A 636 -25.46 -17.34 -31.77
CA TYR A 636 -26.13 -16.60 -32.85
C TYR A 636 -25.23 -15.59 -33.57
N SER A 637 -23.92 -15.84 -33.59
CA SER A 637 -22.90 -14.90 -34.07
C SER A 637 -22.34 -15.32 -35.42
N SER A 638 -21.92 -14.37 -36.27
CA SER A 638 -21.50 -14.67 -37.65
C SER A 638 -20.17 -14.04 -38.02
N ASN A 639 -19.46 -14.66 -38.95
CA ASN A 639 -18.19 -14.17 -39.51
C ASN A 639 -17.12 -13.91 -38.44
N LEU A 640 -17.09 -14.72 -37.38
CA LEU A 640 -16.11 -14.55 -36.31
C LEU A 640 -14.71 -15.01 -36.77
N ASN A 641 -13.67 -14.36 -36.29
CA ASN A 641 -12.30 -14.73 -36.63
C ASN A 641 -11.45 -14.94 -35.37
N PHE A 642 -10.93 -16.15 -35.20
CA PHE A 642 -10.09 -16.56 -34.07
C PHE A 642 -8.70 -16.93 -34.56
N GLN A 643 -7.69 -16.16 -34.17
CA GLN A 643 -6.33 -16.38 -34.62
C GLN A 643 -5.28 -16.39 -33.50
N ASN A 644 -4.39 -17.38 -33.45
CA ASN A 644 -3.28 -17.44 -32.49
C ASN A 644 -3.72 -17.37 -31.01
N ASN A 645 -4.91 -17.86 -30.65
CA ASN A 645 -5.38 -17.83 -29.26
C ASN A 645 -5.04 -19.13 -28.51
N SER A 646 -4.90 -19.04 -27.18
CA SER A 646 -4.77 -20.18 -26.28
C SER A 646 -6.01 -20.29 -25.38
N TYR A 647 -6.53 -21.51 -25.22
CA TYR A 647 -7.65 -21.84 -24.35
C TYR A 647 -7.24 -23.02 -23.46
N ASP A 648 -6.82 -22.72 -22.24
CA ASP A 648 -6.18 -23.70 -21.34
C ASP A 648 -6.95 -23.83 -20.02
N SER A 649 -7.10 -25.06 -19.54
CA SER A 649 -7.58 -25.36 -18.18
C SER A 649 -8.95 -24.77 -17.80
N ASN A 650 -9.83 -24.53 -18.78
CA ASN A 650 -11.18 -24.01 -18.49
C ASN A 650 -12.10 -25.12 -17.95
N ASP A 651 -12.97 -24.79 -16.99
CA ASP A 651 -13.78 -25.76 -16.23
C ASP A 651 -14.86 -26.48 -17.04
N TYR A 652 -15.43 -25.81 -18.05
CA TYR A 652 -16.35 -26.44 -18.99
C TYR A 652 -15.71 -26.58 -20.36
N TYR A 653 -15.67 -25.47 -21.11
CA TYR A 653 -15.28 -25.49 -22.51
C TYR A 653 -14.19 -24.47 -22.79
N GLY A 654 -13.19 -24.85 -23.58
CA GLY A 654 -12.29 -23.87 -24.18
C GLY A 654 -13.08 -22.92 -25.08
N ILE A 655 -13.82 -23.49 -26.03
CA ILE A 655 -14.69 -22.74 -26.95
C ILE A 655 -16.07 -23.39 -27.02
N TYR A 656 -17.13 -22.59 -26.90
CA TYR A 656 -18.51 -22.99 -27.07
C TYR A 656 -19.16 -22.23 -28.23
N PHE A 657 -19.66 -22.94 -29.23
CA PHE A 657 -20.34 -22.39 -30.41
C PHE A 657 -21.77 -22.92 -30.51
N ASN A 658 -22.72 -22.01 -30.71
CA ASN A 658 -24.11 -22.35 -30.97
C ASN A 658 -24.72 -21.44 -32.03
N ARG A 659 -25.29 -22.01 -33.11
CA ARG A 659 -25.87 -21.25 -34.23
C ARG A 659 -24.95 -20.13 -34.73
N SER A 660 -23.66 -20.43 -34.82
CA SER A 660 -22.63 -19.42 -35.05
C SER A 660 -21.66 -19.81 -36.15
N THR A 661 -21.06 -18.81 -36.80
CA THR A 661 -20.10 -19.02 -37.88
C THR A 661 -18.75 -18.36 -37.61
N GLY A 662 -17.65 -19.02 -37.98
CA GLY A 662 -16.33 -18.44 -37.79
C GLY A 662 -15.14 -19.24 -38.33
N THR A 663 -14.02 -18.54 -38.50
CA THR A 663 -12.74 -19.08 -38.96
C THR A 663 -11.76 -19.22 -37.81
N PHE A 664 -11.01 -20.33 -37.77
CA PHE A 664 -10.05 -20.65 -36.72
C PHE A 664 -8.67 -20.95 -37.30
N LYS A 665 -7.66 -20.17 -36.88
CA LYS A 665 -6.27 -20.28 -37.33
C LYS A 665 -5.29 -20.24 -36.17
N ASN A 666 -4.31 -21.13 -36.11
CA ASN A 666 -3.22 -21.10 -35.12
C ASN A 666 -3.68 -21.13 -33.65
N ASN A 667 -4.86 -21.66 -33.34
CA ASN A 667 -5.35 -21.71 -31.95
C ASN A 667 -4.89 -22.99 -31.24
N VAL A 668 -4.66 -22.89 -29.93
CA VAL A 668 -4.33 -24.01 -29.03
C VAL A 668 -5.46 -24.14 -28.01
N ILE A 669 -6.06 -25.32 -27.88
CA ILE A 669 -7.19 -25.60 -26.99
C ILE A 669 -6.87 -26.85 -26.18
N GLU A 670 -6.49 -26.68 -24.92
CA GLU A 670 -5.98 -27.79 -24.11
C GLU A 670 -6.39 -27.82 -22.65
N ASN A 671 -6.28 -29.00 -22.05
CA ASN A 671 -6.50 -29.25 -20.62
C ASN A 671 -7.87 -28.82 -20.06
N ASN A 672 -8.89 -28.63 -20.92
CA ASN A 672 -10.21 -28.19 -20.45
C ASN A 672 -10.96 -29.36 -19.80
N SER A 673 -11.68 -29.06 -18.72
CA SER A 673 -12.30 -30.04 -17.81
C SER A 673 -13.53 -30.76 -18.39
N ILE A 674 -14.07 -30.31 -19.53
CA ILE A 674 -15.03 -31.10 -20.31
C ILE A 674 -14.64 -31.19 -21.78
N HIS A 675 -14.91 -30.15 -22.59
CA HIS A 675 -14.64 -30.19 -24.02
C HIS A 675 -13.65 -29.12 -24.43
N GLY A 676 -12.78 -29.42 -25.39
CA GLY A 676 -11.94 -28.38 -25.99
C GLY A 676 -12.81 -27.40 -26.77
N PHE A 677 -13.43 -27.90 -27.84
CA PHE A 677 -14.33 -27.12 -28.69
C PHE A 677 -15.70 -27.80 -28.81
N TYR A 678 -16.74 -27.16 -28.27
CA TYR A 678 -18.12 -27.61 -28.35
C TYR A 678 -18.89 -26.82 -29.41
N ILE A 679 -19.43 -27.51 -30.42
CA ILE A 679 -20.13 -26.93 -31.57
C ILE A 679 -21.54 -27.54 -31.62
N ASN A 680 -22.58 -26.71 -31.67
CA ASN A 680 -23.96 -27.19 -31.62
C ASN A 680 -24.95 -26.34 -32.42
N ASN A 681 -26.01 -26.96 -32.92
CA ASN A 681 -27.13 -26.33 -33.62
C ASN A 681 -26.71 -25.41 -34.78
N GLN A 682 -26.55 -25.94 -35.99
CA GLN A 682 -26.39 -25.15 -37.22
C GLN A 682 -25.23 -24.15 -37.16
N CYS A 683 -24.06 -24.61 -36.75
CA CYS A 683 -22.83 -23.83 -36.86
C CYS A 683 -22.19 -24.00 -38.24
N ASP A 684 -21.37 -23.04 -38.66
CA ASP A 684 -20.51 -23.11 -39.85
C ASP A 684 -19.08 -22.73 -39.44
N VAL A 685 -18.22 -23.75 -39.30
CA VAL A 685 -16.87 -23.59 -38.74
C VAL A 685 -15.82 -23.97 -39.77
N ASP A 686 -14.94 -23.02 -40.08
CA ASP A 686 -13.81 -23.20 -40.98
C ASP A 686 -12.50 -23.21 -40.20
N MET A 687 -11.84 -24.37 -40.15
CA MET A 687 -10.50 -24.55 -39.58
C MET A 687 -9.44 -24.78 -40.68
N ASN A 688 -9.81 -24.62 -41.95
CA ASN A 688 -9.04 -24.96 -43.14
C ASN A 688 -8.39 -23.73 -43.82
N THR A 689 -7.75 -22.88 -43.02
CA THR A 689 -7.08 -21.70 -43.60
C THR A 689 -5.85 -22.13 -44.40
N TRP A 690 -5.93 -22.05 -45.74
CA TRP A 690 -4.89 -22.41 -46.72
C TRP A 690 -3.48 -21.92 -46.32
N PHE A 691 -2.53 -22.86 -46.27
CA PHE A 691 -1.09 -22.57 -46.28
C PHE A 691 -0.60 -22.55 -47.74
N GLU A 692 0.11 -21.49 -48.13
CA GLU A 692 0.76 -21.41 -49.44
C GLU A 692 1.82 -22.52 -49.58
N TYR A 693 1.90 -23.04 -50.80
CA TYR A 693 2.51 -24.32 -51.23
C TYR A 693 4.04 -24.47 -51.03
N ASP A 694 4.72 -23.57 -50.30
CA ASP A 694 6.19 -23.49 -50.27
C ASP A 694 6.84 -23.50 -48.86
N ASP A 695 6.07 -23.56 -47.77
CA ASP A 695 6.61 -23.74 -46.40
C ASP A 695 6.29 -25.14 -45.85
N GLU A 696 7.18 -25.67 -44.98
CA GLU A 696 6.96 -26.93 -44.24
C GLU A 696 5.56 -26.91 -43.59
N PRO A 697 4.80 -28.03 -43.60
CA PRO A 697 3.44 -28.06 -43.08
C PRO A 697 3.42 -27.70 -41.60
N THR A 698 3.04 -26.46 -41.29
CA THR A 698 2.85 -25.99 -39.91
C THR A 698 1.45 -26.36 -39.45
N ILE A 699 1.36 -26.93 -38.24
CA ILE A 699 0.09 -27.24 -37.59
C ILE A 699 -0.74 -25.96 -37.49
N ASN A 700 -1.98 -26.00 -38.01
CA ASN A 700 -2.90 -24.87 -38.00
C ASN A 700 -3.60 -24.75 -36.65
N ASN A 701 -4.33 -25.75 -36.16
CA ASN A 701 -4.93 -25.67 -34.81
C ASN A 701 -4.51 -26.89 -34.00
N THR A 702 -4.39 -26.74 -32.67
CA THR A 702 -4.05 -27.83 -31.75
C THR A 702 -5.16 -27.97 -30.72
N ILE A 703 -5.70 -29.18 -30.56
CA ILE A 703 -6.71 -29.50 -29.54
C ILE A 703 -6.27 -30.76 -28.79
N GLN A 704 -6.00 -30.69 -27.49
CA GLN A 704 -5.42 -31.85 -26.79
C GLN A 704 -5.64 -31.84 -25.28
N ASN A 705 -5.51 -33.01 -24.66
CA ASN A 705 -5.57 -33.21 -23.21
C ASN A 705 -6.88 -32.72 -22.54
N ASN A 706 -7.99 -32.65 -23.28
CA ASN A 706 -9.30 -32.28 -22.73
C ASN A 706 -9.96 -33.51 -22.06
N ALA A 707 -10.75 -33.28 -21.01
CA ALA A 707 -11.17 -34.38 -20.13
C ALA A 707 -12.26 -35.30 -20.73
N SER A 708 -13.20 -34.75 -21.51
CA SER A 708 -14.27 -35.53 -22.15
C SER A 708 -14.07 -35.70 -23.64
N ASP A 709 -14.07 -34.60 -24.41
CA ASP A 709 -13.88 -34.67 -25.85
C ASP A 709 -13.05 -33.48 -26.35
N GLY A 710 -12.08 -33.70 -27.24
CA GLY A 710 -11.33 -32.63 -27.89
C GLY A 710 -12.28 -31.71 -28.67
N MET A 711 -13.07 -32.30 -29.57
CA MET A 711 -14.18 -31.62 -30.24
C MET A 711 -15.51 -32.37 -30.04
N TRP A 712 -16.55 -31.65 -29.67
CA TRP A 712 -17.92 -32.16 -29.66
C TRP A 712 -18.74 -31.42 -30.71
N ILE A 713 -19.40 -32.16 -31.59
CA ILE A 713 -20.15 -31.65 -32.72
C ILE A 713 -21.56 -32.25 -32.67
N GLY A 714 -22.55 -31.39 -32.45
CA GLY A 714 -23.97 -31.69 -32.57
C GLY A 714 -24.40 -31.59 -34.02
N ASP A 715 -25.23 -30.60 -34.36
CA ASP A 715 -25.59 -30.22 -35.74
C ASP A 715 -24.75 -29.02 -36.22
N GLY A 716 -24.15 -29.09 -37.41
CA GLY A 716 -23.41 -28.00 -38.05
C GLY A 716 -22.47 -28.44 -39.18
N ASP A 717 -22.24 -27.55 -40.15
CA ASP A 717 -21.27 -27.72 -41.23
C ASP A 717 -19.86 -27.37 -40.73
N ILE A 718 -18.90 -28.28 -40.91
CA ILE A 718 -17.54 -28.09 -40.41
C ILE A 718 -16.51 -28.51 -41.46
N ASP A 719 -15.53 -27.64 -41.72
CA ASP A 719 -14.31 -27.97 -42.45
C ASP A 719 -13.13 -28.00 -41.48
N ILE A 720 -12.61 -29.21 -41.19
CA ILE A 720 -11.49 -29.39 -40.26
C ILE A 720 -10.11 -29.22 -40.90
N GLY A 721 -10.03 -29.13 -42.23
CA GLY A 721 -8.79 -28.90 -43.00
C GLY A 721 -7.71 -29.99 -42.91
N THR A 722 -6.52 -29.70 -43.44
CA THR A 722 -5.42 -30.65 -43.60
C THR A 722 -4.45 -30.72 -42.40
N TYR A 723 -4.37 -29.65 -41.61
CA TYR A 723 -3.29 -29.41 -40.64
C TYR A 723 -3.77 -29.22 -39.19
N LEU A 724 -4.88 -29.83 -38.80
CA LEU A 724 -5.34 -29.87 -37.41
C LEU A 724 -4.58 -30.96 -36.61
N ASN A 725 -4.12 -30.66 -35.41
CA ASN A 725 -3.47 -31.65 -34.52
C ASN A 725 -4.38 -31.93 -33.32
N ILE A 726 -4.87 -33.16 -33.20
CA ILE A 726 -5.67 -33.60 -32.04
C ILE A 726 -4.87 -34.64 -31.25
N GLY A 727 -4.46 -34.27 -30.03
CA GLY A 727 -3.59 -35.07 -29.15
C GLY A 727 -4.37 -35.99 -28.20
N THR A 728 -3.66 -36.83 -27.43
CA THR A 728 -4.28 -37.86 -26.58
C THR A 728 -5.16 -37.30 -25.47
N ASP A 729 -6.48 -37.38 -25.63
CA ASP A 729 -7.45 -37.18 -24.54
C ASP A 729 -7.60 -38.46 -23.70
N PHE A 730 -7.97 -38.35 -22.42
CA PHE A 730 -7.91 -39.46 -21.47
C PHE A 730 -8.75 -40.67 -21.94
N ARG A 731 -8.03 -41.73 -22.33
CA ARG A 731 -8.42 -42.99 -22.98
C ARG A 731 -8.55 -42.99 -24.51
N GLY A 732 -7.50 -42.48 -25.16
CA GLY A 732 -6.68 -43.35 -26.00
C GLY A 732 -6.64 -42.99 -27.48
N GLY A 733 -5.57 -42.27 -27.84
CA GLY A 733 -4.84 -42.35 -29.11
C GLY A 733 -5.63 -42.06 -30.38
N PHE A 734 -5.20 -41.00 -31.09
CA PHE A 734 -5.49 -40.67 -32.50
C PHE A 734 -6.52 -41.60 -33.16
N ASN A 735 -7.74 -41.09 -33.31
CA ASN A 735 -8.82 -41.61 -34.17
C ASN A 735 -9.89 -42.49 -33.49
N TYR A 736 -10.63 -41.94 -32.53
CA TYR A 736 -11.89 -42.55 -32.09
C TYR A 736 -13.10 -41.68 -32.44
N PHE A 737 -13.92 -42.12 -33.40
CA PHE A 737 -15.27 -41.62 -33.65
C PHE A 737 -16.25 -42.72 -33.19
N ASN A 738 -17.10 -42.45 -32.21
CA ASN A 738 -18.07 -43.44 -31.73
C ASN A 738 -19.43 -42.78 -31.45
N HIS A 739 -20.51 -43.42 -31.91
CA HIS A 739 -21.90 -43.01 -31.68
C HIS A 739 -22.41 -43.35 -30.25
N GLY A 740 -21.57 -43.95 -29.41
CA GLY A 740 -21.88 -44.40 -28.04
C GLY A 740 -21.43 -43.47 -26.90
N SER A 741 -21.73 -43.85 -25.66
CA SER A 741 -21.54 -43.07 -24.42
C SER A 741 -20.08 -43.03 -23.88
N GLY A 742 -19.07 -42.93 -24.75
CA GLY A 742 -17.64 -42.88 -24.38
C GLY A 742 -16.94 -41.59 -24.83
N TYR A 743 -15.83 -41.24 -24.15
CA TYR A 743 -14.95 -40.06 -24.39
C TYR A 743 -14.15 -40.20 -25.70
N LEU A 744 -13.98 -39.13 -26.49
CA LEU A 744 -13.46 -39.16 -27.86
C LEU A 744 -12.62 -37.94 -28.25
N ASP A 745 -11.64 -38.11 -29.16
CA ASP A 745 -10.95 -36.98 -29.81
C ASP A 745 -11.97 -36.08 -30.56
N ILE A 746 -12.90 -36.70 -31.31
CA ILE A 746 -14.03 -36.04 -31.97
C ILE A 746 -15.32 -36.85 -31.72
N ARG A 747 -16.36 -36.19 -31.18
CA ARG A 747 -17.72 -36.74 -31.09
C ARG A 747 -18.64 -36.02 -32.08
N TYR A 748 -19.15 -36.72 -33.09
CA TYR A 748 -20.11 -36.20 -34.07
C TYR A 748 -21.50 -36.82 -33.87
N ARG A 749 -22.57 -36.01 -33.85
CA ARG A 749 -23.96 -36.46 -33.66
C ARG A 749 -24.98 -35.76 -34.59
N GLY A 750 -24.52 -35.11 -35.64
CA GLY A 750 -25.37 -34.31 -36.55
C GLY A 750 -25.71 -35.01 -37.86
N ASP A 751 -26.68 -34.42 -38.57
CA ASP A 751 -27.09 -34.86 -39.92
C ASP A 751 -26.37 -34.10 -41.07
N ASP A 752 -25.56 -33.09 -40.73
CA ASP A 752 -24.90 -32.16 -41.68
C ASP A 752 -23.53 -32.69 -42.20
N ASP A 753 -22.84 -31.93 -43.06
CA ASP A 753 -21.59 -32.34 -43.71
C ASP A 753 -20.35 -32.01 -42.85
N MET A 754 -19.49 -33.00 -42.63
CA MET A 754 -18.14 -32.81 -42.06
C MET A 754 -17.08 -33.09 -43.12
N LYS A 755 -16.27 -32.08 -43.45
CA LYS A 755 -15.24 -32.14 -44.49
C LYS A 755 -13.85 -32.26 -43.89
N ALA A 756 -13.05 -33.21 -44.39
CA ALA A 756 -11.65 -33.40 -44.01
C ALA A 756 -10.85 -34.01 -45.15
N GLU A 757 -9.54 -33.73 -45.22
CA GLU A 757 -8.68 -34.33 -46.24
C GLU A 757 -8.50 -35.86 -46.07
N ALA A 758 -8.26 -36.55 -47.20
CA ALA A 758 -8.26 -38.02 -47.33
C ALA A 758 -7.26 -38.79 -46.43
N ASN A 759 -6.28 -38.11 -45.83
CA ASN A 759 -5.30 -38.68 -44.90
C ASN A 759 -5.87 -38.87 -43.48
N TRP A 760 -6.88 -38.09 -43.07
CA TRP A 760 -7.55 -38.21 -41.77
C TRP A 760 -8.33 -39.52 -41.66
N TRP A 761 -9.12 -39.82 -42.68
CA TRP A 761 -10.05 -40.96 -42.68
C TRP A 761 -9.35 -42.33 -42.72
N LYS A 762 -8.09 -42.41 -43.16
CA LYS A 762 -7.37 -43.69 -43.37
C LYS A 762 -7.00 -44.43 -42.10
N ASN A 763 -6.98 -43.76 -40.94
CA ASN A 763 -6.62 -44.35 -39.66
C ASN A 763 -7.81 -44.44 -38.68
N MET A 764 -9.03 -44.14 -39.13
CA MET A 764 -10.23 -44.12 -38.29
C MET A 764 -10.97 -45.47 -38.26
N ALA A 765 -11.36 -45.91 -37.06
CA ALA A 765 -12.39 -46.93 -36.90
C ALA A 765 -13.77 -46.26 -37.02
N ILE A 766 -14.37 -46.31 -38.21
CA ILE A 766 -15.66 -45.70 -38.53
C ILE A 766 -16.76 -46.75 -38.30
N ASP A 767 -17.62 -46.55 -37.29
CA ASP A 767 -18.86 -47.33 -37.09
C ASP A 767 -20.02 -46.61 -37.80
N TRP A 768 -20.84 -47.36 -38.54
CA TRP A 768 -21.61 -46.83 -39.68
C TRP A 768 -22.92 -46.13 -39.26
N ASP A 769 -22.98 -44.80 -39.42
CA ASP A 769 -24.15 -43.97 -39.79
C ASP A 769 -23.72 -42.49 -39.90
N PHE A 770 -22.76 -42.18 -40.78
CA PHE A 770 -22.41 -40.79 -41.09
C PHE A 770 -23.29 -40.27 -42.23
N GLY A 771 -23.58 -38.96 -42.23
CA GLY A 771 -23.97 -38.21 -43.44
C GLY A 771 -22.92 -38.38 -44.56
N GLU A 772 -23.11 -37.77 -45.74
CA GLU A 772 -22.17 -37.94 -46.86
C GLU A 772 -20.75 -37.49 -46.45
N ILE A 773 -19.88 -38.43 -46.06
CA ILE A 773 -18.45 -38.17 -45.90
C ILE A 773 -17.89 -38.00 -47.30
N ASP A 774 -17.54 -36.76 -47.67
CA ASP A 774 -16.80 -36.51 -48.89
C ASP A 774 -15.39 -37.12 -48.76
N THR A 775 -15.20 -38.25 -49.42
CA THR A 775 -13.93 -38.98 -49.48
C THR A 775 -13.21 -38.75 -50.82
N ASP A 776 -13.71 -37.86 -51.68
CA ASP A 776 -13.17 -37.64 -53.02
C ASP A 776 -12.02 -36.61 -53.01
N PRO A 777 -10.77 -37.01 -53.34
CA PRO A 777 -9.63 -36.11 -53.41
C PRO A 777 -9.70 -35.10 -54.58
N THR A 778 -10.83 -34.96 -55.28
CA THR A 778 -10.95 -34.19 -56.52
C THR A 778 -12.12 -33.20 -56.59
N ALA A 779 -12.68 -32.75 -55.47
CA ALA A 779 -13.63 -31.62 -55.48
C ALA A 779 -12.92 -30.29 -55.80
N SER A 780 -12.48 -30.15 -57.06
CA SER A 780 -12.19 -28.87 -57.69
C SER A 780 -13.48 -28.32 -58.28
N SER A 781 -14.07 -27.31 -57.63
CA SER A 781 -14.66 -26.13 -58.30
C SER A 781 -15.10 -25.10 -57.27
#